data_AF-A0A0N4ZDK2-F1
#
_entry.id   AF-A0A0N4ZDK2-F1
#
_cell.length_a   1.000
_cell.length_b   1.000
_cell.length_c   1.000
_cell.angle_alpha   90.00
_cell.angle_beta   90.00
_cell.angle_gamma   90.00
#
_symmetry.space_group_name_H-M   'P 1'
#
loop_
_entity.id
_entity.type
_entity.pdbx_description
1 polymer ?
#
loop_
_entity_poly.entity_id
_entity_poly.type
_entity_poly.pdbx_seq_one_letter_code
_entity_poly.pdbx_strand_id
1 'polypeptide(L)'
;MMILKIILYLFAIISITCAFSAFKTERAVNSHPEKLMKAIQKFTHSDETKGLACAACTGVVDGVQKLIKDGKDDEEVEDFLIKECKNFKIEQDYVCTQIIHQFAPEAIFFLTHAIVTPAEICGAFIKDCGDSENPLNDLWPFEIPGGKPATKPFPIVNDPQKKLRVLHLTDIHIDRNYTVGSEANCGYEKLINTDAFCCRVYPGDTEKVRTVLKGESVKAGYWGSPYKCDIPYRTFINAMEHISKNDKFDYIIVTGDLESHDIWDYTKSRTMTNIMNITSILNNYFPNTPIYQATGNHEGVPMDAMGAHSMPEYSTRGPQWLYNTFAQAWKRDLPASTQAGIKYRASYSIQPYQGLKLISLNTVYCSHMNLYNYINQTDPDGTLQWLSDELLASEKIGEKVHIISHIPPGESYCLKGWSFNFYKLVERFENTIMFIALGHTHKDHFEVYYENADVKGRPIQVNWIAPSLTTYADGNPSYRVYEIDGNYQGSSFTVLEAETYYTDVEKATEDTPPVWQLEYKFTEEYGMPDLSPNSFNELINKLDSDDILKAIEIFSGNSETKGLECAACTGVVDTLQKMIENGKTDTEIENFLIKSCQDLKIEEDYICDHIIHQFADEVIFVLTHAIVTPAEICGAFVKKCGVSENPLDDMWPFEIPPGKPVVNSWPKVTNPQSKLRVLHLTDIHIDRNYTVGSEANCGYDKLIDTDAFCCREWPADKRKYKVLGSSVPAGYWGSPYICDIPYRTFLNAMEHISKNDKFDYIIVTGDLESHDVWDYSRARTMTNILNITSILNGYFPNTPIYQATGNHEGVPMDSMGAHTMPEYSKRGPQWLYNTFAQAWKRDLPQETQAGIKYRASYSFKPFSGLKLISLNTVYCSTFNVYNYLNQTDPDGTLAWLSEELLASEKIGEKVHIITHIPPGVTYCLRGWSYNFYKLVNRFESTIAFLGMGHTHQDHFEVYYDDVKGDGRPTQVNWIAPSLTTYANNNPGYRVYEFDGNYQGSSFTVLEAETYYTDIKEATEDVPPVWKLEYKFTKEYGMTDLSPQSFNDLIKRFENDNDLFEKFHTNYYRNKRDCNEECKKKMICDLKTARSYDSKEFC
;
A
#
# COMPACT_ATOMS: atom_id res chain seq x y z
N MET A 1 2.50 -10.77 -20.62
CA MET A 1 3.68 -9.87 -20.58
C MET A 1 4.89 -10.40 -21.31
N MET A 2 5.48 -11.58 -21.05
CA MET A 2 6.96 -11.70 -21.19
C MET A 2 7.58 -11.35 -22.54
N ILE A 3 6.92 -11.58 -23.66
CA ILE A 3 7.44 -11.19 -24.98
C ILE A 3 7.21 -9.74 -25.27
N LEU A 4 6.08 -9.21 -24.82
CA LEU A 4 5.91 -7.77 -24.73
C LEU A 4 6.97 -7.18 -23.80
N LYS A 5 7.50 -7.90 -22.80
CA LYS A 5 8.70 -7.52 -22.02
C LYS A 5 10.03 -7.74 -22.75
N ILE A 6 10.16 -8.66 -23.73
CA ILE A 6 11.36 -8.86 -24.59
C ILE A 6 11.41 -7.81 -25.71
N ILE A 7 10.26 -7.53 -26.31
CA ILE A 7 9.98 -6.40 -27.19
C ILE A 7 10.18 -5.10 -26.41
N LEU A 8 9.58 -4.90 -25.25
CA LEU A 8 9.87 -3.73 -24.41
C LEU A 8 11.30 -3.75 -23.84
N TYR A 9 11.98 -4.89 -23.76
CA TYR A 9 13.42 -4.95 -23.47
C TYR A 9 14.19 -4.35 -24.65
N LEU A 10 13.90 -4.80 -25.85
CA LEU A 10 14.45 -4.24 -27.07
C LEU A 10 14.21 -2.73 -27.09
N PHE A 11 12.99 -2.31 -26.84
CA PHE A 11 12.52 -0.95 -27.05
C PHE A 11 13.02 0.00 -25.96
N ALA A 12 12.94 -0.40 -24.69
CA ALA A 12 13.51 0.36 -23.57
C ALA A 12 15.03 0.49 -23.69
N ILE A 13 15.73 -0.48 -24.31
CA ILE A 13 17.19 -0.44 -24.41
C ILE A 13 17.66 0.29 -25.69
N ILE A 14 16.87 0.28 -26.79
CA ILE A 14 16.99 1.30 -27.86
C ILE A 14 16.88 2.69 -27.24
N SER A 15 15.88 2.89 -26.36
CA SER A 15 15.66 4.17 -25.69
C SER A 15 16.88 4.60 -24.86
N ILE A 16 17.36 3.73 -23.98
CA ILE A 16 18.46 4.00 -23.05
C ILE A 16 19.72 4.45 -23.80
N THR A 17 20.09 3.76 -24.88
CA THR A 17 21.37 4.04 -25.56
C THR A 17 21.42 5.36 -26.34
N CYS A 18 20.28 5.96 -26.67
CA CYS A 18 20.25 7.33 -27.20
C CYS A 18 20.58 8.40 -26.13
N ALA A 19 20.21 8.19 -24.85
CA ALA A 19 20.58 9.08 -23.73
C ALA A 19 21.99 8.82 -23.21
N PHE A 20 22.44 7.56 -23.22
CA PHE A 20 23.73 7.16 -22.65
C PHE A 20 24.98 7.58 -23.46
N SER A 21 24.80 8.45 -24.47
CA SER A 21 25.89 9.29 -24.98
C SER A 21 26.31 10.40 -23.99
N ALA A 22 25.54 10.63 -22.91
CA ALA A 22 25.77 11.73 -21.95
C ALA A 22 26.30 11.32 -20.55
N PHE A 23 25.92 10.18 -19.96
CA PHE A 23 26.25 9.86 -18.56
C PHE A 23 26.60 8.40 -18.26
N LYS A 24 27.50 8.20 -17.26
CA LYS A 24 27.87 6.91 -16.66
C LYS A 24 27.36 6.86 -15.21
N THR A 25 26.60 5.82 -14.84
CA THR A 25 26.38 5.42 -13.43
C THR A 25 26.08 3.92 -13.33
N GLU A 26 26.64 3.27 -12.32
CA GLU A 26 26.56 1.83 -12.06
C GLU A 26 25.34 1.47 -11.17
N ARG A 27 24.63 0.37 -11.47
CA ARG A 27 23.79 -0.38 -10.50
C ARG A 27 23.35 -1.74 -11.07
N ALA A 28 23.38 -2.78 -10.23
CA ALA A 28 22.99 -4.15 -10.58
C ALA A 28 21.47 -4.40 -10.53
N VAL A 29 20.95 -5.31 -11.36
CA VAL A 29 19.52 -5.70 -11.44
C VAL A 29 19.41 -7.22 -11.59
N ASN A 30 18.53 -7.86 -10.79
CA ASN A 30 18.49 -9.33 -10.70
C ASN A 30 17.50 -10.03 -11.67
N SER A 31 17.80 -11.29 -12.05
CA SER A 31 17.17 -12.09 -13.13
C SER A 31 15.84 -12.77 -12.77
N HIS A 32 14.97 -12.06 -12.07
CA HIS A 32 13.55 -12.37 -12.22
C HIS A 32 13.01 -11.47 -13.34
N PRO A 33 12.22 -11.99 -14.31
CA PRO A 33 11.48 -11.15 -15.26
C PRO A 33 10.57 -10.11 -14.56
N GLU A 34 10.37 -10.24 -13.25
CA GLU A 34 9.77 -9.26 -12.36
C GLU A 34 10.74 -8.26 -11.74
N LYS A 35 11.91 -8.67 -11.23
CA LYS A 35 12.91 -7.76 -10.60
C LYS A 35 13.53 -6.85 -11.64
N LEU A 36 13.77 -7.40 -12.84
CA LEU A 36 14.12 -6.66 -14.03
C LEU A 36 12.99 -5.72 -14.46
N MET A 37 11.72 -6.15 -14.38
CA MET A 37 10.58 -5.25 -14.63
C MET A 37 10.47 -4.14 -13.58
N LYS A 38 10.71 -4.41 -12.28
CA LYS A 38 10.75 -3.40 -11.21
C LYS A 38 11.89 -2.40 -11.43
N ALA A 39 13.03 -2.82 -11.99
CA ALA A 39 14.11 -1.92 -12.39
C ALA A 39 13.80 -1.12 -13.66
N ILE A 40 13.16 -1.73 -14.67
CA ILE A 40 12.67 -1.04 -15.87
C ILE A 40 11.60 -0.04 -15.48
N GLN A 41 10.61 -0.39 -14.65
CA GLN A 41 9.62 0.54 -14.07
C GLN A 41 10.34 1.68 -13.35
N LYS A 42 11.30 1.39 -12.47
CA LYS A 42 12.11 2.42 -11.79
C LYS A 42 12.90 3.33 -12.74
N PHE A 43 13.24 2.85 -13.94
CA PHE A 43 13.91 3.60 -15.00
C PHE A 43 12.91 4.37 -15.90
N THR A 44 11.74 3.81 -16.20
CA THR A 44 10.68 4.41 -17.05
C THR A 44 9.84 5.42 -16.27
N HIS A 45 9.83 5.32 -14.94
CA HIS A 45 9.17 6.24 -14.01
C HIS A 45 10.14 7.31 -13.46
N SER A 46 11.37 7.37 -13.96
CA SER A 46 12.34 8.44 -13.69
C SER A 46 12.10 9.60 -14.65
N ASP A 47 11.87 10.81 -14.11
CA ASP A 47 11.51 11.99 -14.90
C ASP A 47 12.60 12.42 -15.90
N GLU A 48 13.86 12.05 -15.67
CA GLU A 48 15.00 12.34 -16.56
C GLU A 48 15.06 11.43 -17.81
N THR A 49 14.47 10.23 -17.74
CA THR A 49 14.65 9.16 -18.75
C THR A 49 13.36 8.71 -19.42
N LYS A 50 12.21 8.97 -18.78
CA LYS A 50 10.86 8.63 -19.23
C LYS A 50 10.54 9.09 -20.66
N GLY A 51 10.88 10.34 -21.03
CA GLY A 51 10.56 10.87 -22.36
C GLY A 51 11.24 10.10 -23.50
N LEU A 52 12.45 9.58 -23.26
CA LEU A 52 13.18 8.79 -24.24
C LEU A 52 12.77 7.32 -24.21
N ALA A 53 12.53 6.76 -23.02
CA ALA A 53 11.90 5.44 -22.84
C ALA A 53 10.57 5.35 -23.59
N CYS A 54 9.77 6.42 -23.52
CA CYS A 54 8.56 6.56 -24.29
C CYS A 54 8.81 6.59 -25.80
N ALA A 55 9.71 7.46 -26.26
CA ALA A 55 9.97 7.67 -27.69
C ALA A 55 10.47 6.44 -28.46
N ALA A 56 11.20 5.52 -27.81
CA ALA A 56 11.59 4.25 -28.44
C ALA A 56 10.76 3.04 -27.99
N CYS A 57 9.93 3.14 -26.94
CA CYS A 57 8.75 2.28 -26.83
C CYS A 57 7.84 2.49 -28.05
N THR A 58 7.33 3.71 -28.24
CA THR A 58 6.44 4.03 -29.38
C THR A 58 7.17 3.80 -30.70
N GLY A 59 8.38 4.35 -30.88
CA GLY A 59 9.11 4.26 -32.15
C GLY A 59 9.41 2.84 -32.63
N VAL A 60 9.44 1.84 -31.75
CA VAL A 60 9.66 0.44 -32.14
C VAL A 60 8.39 -0.40 -32.05
N VAL A 61 7.36 -0.02 -31.26
CA VAL A 61 5.99 -0.58 -31.45
C VAL A 61 5.50 -0.18 -32.83
N ASP A 62 5.60 1.12 -33.17
CA ASP A 62 5.37 1.68 -34.50
C ASP A 62 6.27 1.00 -35.54
N GLY A 63 7.52 0.68 -35.18
CA GLY A 63 8.47 -0.03 -36.04
C GLY A 63 7.98 -1.44 -36.41
N VAL A 64 7.62 -2.26 -35.42
CA VAL A 64 7.12 -3.62 -35.61
C VAL A 64 5.74 -3.59 -36.29
N GLN A 65 4.82 -2.73 -35.85
CA GLN A 65 3.53 -2.53 -36.52
C GLN A 65 3.68 -2.06 -37.96
N LYS A 66 4.70 -1.23 -38.26
CA LYS A 66 5.02 -0.82 -39.63
C LYS A 66 5.57 -1.97 -40.45
N LEU A 67 6.49 -2.79 -39.93
CA LEU A 67 6.98 -3.98 -40.65
C LEU A 67 5.80 -4.91 -40.99
N ILE A 68 4.95 -5.22 -40.01
CA ILE A 68 3.72 -6.00 -40.18
C ILE A 68 2.80 -5.37 -41.26
N LYS A 69 2.58 -4.06 -41.20
CA LYS A 69 1.73 -3.31 -42.15
C LYS A 69 2.33 -3.21 -43.56
N ASP A 70 3.65 -3.15 -43.67
CA ASP A 70 4.40 -3.14 -44.93
C ASP A 70 4.49 -4.56 -45.54
N GLY A 71 3.85 -5.56 -44.92
CA GLY A 71 3.76 -6.94 -45.42
C GLY A 71 5.05 -7.74 -45.25
N LYS A 72 5.88 -7.36 -44.26
CA LYS A 72 7.08 -8.09 -43.86
C LYS A 72 6.72 -9.42 -43.21
N ASP A 73 7.52 -10.44 -43.50
CA ASP A 73 7.35 -11.75 -42.86
C ASP A 73 7.94 -11.77 -41.44
N ASP A 74 7.61 -12.81 -40.69
CA ASP A 74 8.03 -12.97 -39.30
C ASP A 74 9.56 -13.04 -39.17
N GLU A 75 10.27 -13.57 -40.18
CA GLU A 75 11.75 -13.62 -40.24
C GLU A 75 12.34 -12.20 -40.31
N GLU A 76 11.82 -11.31 -41.16
CA GLU A 76 12.28 -9.92 -41.23
C GLU A 76 12.01 -9.11 -39.94
N VAL A 77 10.96 -9.43 -39.18
CA VAL A 77 10.68 -8.84 -37.86
C VAL A 77 11.61 -9.42 -36.80
N GLU A 78 11.82 -10.73 -36.81
CA GLU A 78 12.71 -11.46 -35.90
C GLU A 78 14.18 -11.01 -36.05
N ASP A 79 14.69 -10.91 -37.28
CA ASP A 79 16.06 -10.43 -37.56
C ASP A 79 16.26 -8.99 -37.05
N PHE A 80 15.25 -8.14 -37.22
CA PHE A 80 15.26 -6.78 -36.66
C PHE A 80 15.38 -6.83 -35.13
N LEU A 81 14.52 -7.59 -34.46
CA LEU A 81 14.57 -7.75 -33.00
C LEU A 81 15.94 -8.32 -32.54
N ILE A 82 16.46 -9.39 -33.17
CA ILE A 82 17.76 -10.00 -32.85
C ILE A 82 18.92 -9.00 -32.99
N LYS A 83 18.92 -8.23 -34.08
CA LYS A 83 19.93 -7.22 -34.38
C LYS A 83 19.93 -6.14 -33.29
N GLU A 84 18.76 -5.61 -32.96
CA GLU A 84 18.64 -4.60 -31.92
C GLU A 84 19.05 -5.13 -30.53
N CYS A 85 18.75 -6.40 -30.21
CA CYS A 85 19.20 -7.04 -28.96
C CYS A 85 20.73 -6.98 -28.77
N LYS A 86 21.45 -7.31 -29.85
CA LYS A 86 22.92 -7.33 -29.90
C LYS A 86 23.49 -5.92 -29.92
N ASN A 87 22.90 -5.01 -30.71
CA ASN A 87 23.32 -3.60 -30.78
C ASN A 87 23.35 -2.94 -29.40
N PHE A 88 22.29 -3.15 -28.62
CA PHE A 88 22.16 -2.53 -27.30
C PHE A 88 22.72 -3.37 -26.15
N LYS A 89 23.32 -4.54 -26.46
CA LYS A 89 23.93 -5.45 -25.49
C LYS A 89 22.97 -5.84 -24.37
N ILE A 90 21.72 -6.12 -24.75
CA ILE A 90 20.63 -6.45 -23.83
C ILE A 90 20.96 -7.70 -23.03
N GLU A 91 21.42 -8.73 -23.73
CA GLU A 91 21.81 -10.00 -23.17
C GLU A 91 23.13 -10.47 -23.79
N GLN A 92 23.61 -11.66 -23.46
CA GLN A 92 24.67 -12.28 -24.28
C GLN A 92 24.14 -12.58 -25.68
N ASP A 93 24.94 -12.38 -26.73
CA ASP A 93 24.53 -12.52 -28.14
C ASP A 93 23.80 -13.82 -28.46
N TYR A 94 24.22 -14.92 -27.80
CA TYR A 94 23.56 -16.22 -27.89
C TYR A 94 22.12 -16.17 -27.34
N VAL A 95 21.93 -15.73 -26.09
CA VAL A 95 20.59 -15.58 -25.46
C VAL A 95 19.75 -14.58 -26.23
N CYS A 96 20.30 -13.43 -26.63
CA CYS A 96 19.62 -12.46 -27.49
C CYS A 96 19.05 -13.11 -28.76
N THR A 97 19.83 -13.99 -29.40
CA THR A 97 19.38 -14.72 -30.59
C THR A 97 18.27 -15.71 -30.24
N GLN A 98 18.53 -16.61 -29.27
CA GLN A 98 17.63 -17.72 -28.96
C GLN A 98 16.31 -17.26 -28.30
N ILE A 99 16.36 -16.27 -27.41
CA ILE A 99 15.15 -15.75 -26.74
C ILE A 99 14.24 -15.03 -27.73
N ILE A 100 14.79 -14.35 -28.74
CA ILE A 100 13.95 -13.68 -29.73
C ILE A 100 13.36 -14.72 -30.69
N HIS A 101 14.12 -15.74 -31.10
CA HIS A 101 13.54 -16.87 -31.86
C HIS A 101 12.40 -17.58 -31.11
N GLN A 102 12.55 -17.79 -29.81
CA GLN A 102 11.55 -18.53 -29.02
C GLN A 102 10.26 -17.74 -28.78
N PHE A 103 10.31 -16.40 -28.85
CA PHE A 103 9.21 -15.57 -28.41
C PHE A 103 8.65 -14.64 -29.52
N ALA A 104 9.43 -14.18 -30.51
CA ALA A 104 8.97 -13.27 -31.57
C ALA A 104 7.64 -13.71 -32.27
N PRO A 105 7.41 -14.99 -32.62
CA PRO A 105 6.17 -15.40 -33.27
C PRO A 105 4.90 -15.15 -32.45
N GLU A 106 4.94 -15.31 -31.13
CA GLU A 106 3.79 -15.04 -30.26
C GLU A 106 3.67 -13.55 -29.91
N ALA A 107 4.77 -12.79 -30.03
CA ALA A 107 4.76 -11.33 -29.97
C ALA A 107 4.03 -10.70 -31.15
N ILE A 108 4.34 -11.15 -32.36
CA ILE A 108 3.75 -10.66 -33.61
C ILE A 108 2.25 -10.97 -33.61
N PHE A 109 1.88 -12.18 -33.15
CA PHE A 109 0.49 -12.57 -32.93
C PHE A 109 -0.25 -11.67 -31.93
N PHE A 110 0.35 -11.41 -30.77
CA PHE A 110 -0.20 -10.46 -29.79
C PHE A 110 -0.38 -9.06 -30.39
N LEU A 111 0.66 -8.50 -31.03
CA LEU A 111 0.65 -7.14 -31.61
C LEU A 111 -0.31 -6.98 -32.81
N THR A 112 -0.80 -8.07 -33.39
CA THR A 112 -1.78 -8.08 -34.49
C THR A 112 -3.23 -8.32 -34.05
N HIS A 113 -3.45 -8.87 -32.84
CA HIS A 113 -4.77 -9.31 -32.38
C HIS A 113 -5.22 -8.70 -31.04
N ALA A 114 -4.34 -8.04 -30.30
CA ALA A 114 -4.70 -7.39 -29.04
C ALA A 114 -5.57 -6.15 -29.28
N ILE A 115 -6.42 -5.83 -28.29
CA ILE A 115 -7.35 -4.71 -28.33
C ILE A 115 -6.62 -3.37 -28.03
N VAL A 116 -5.40 -3.45 -27.49
CA VAL A 116 -4.59 -2.31 -27.03
C VAL A 116 -3.77 -1.65 -28.14
N THR A 117 -3.81 -0.32 -28.17
CA THR A 117 -3.00 0.54 -29.02
C THR A 117 -1.52 0.58 -28.59
N PRO A 118 -0.60 1.09 -29.43
CA PRO A 118 0.76 1.41 -29.01
C PRO A 118 0.83 2.35 -27.79
N ALA A 119 -0.14 3.25 -27.65
CA ALA A 119 -0.23 4.19 -26.55
C ALA A 119 -0.61 3.49 -25.23
N GLU A 120 -1.57 2.56 -25.25
CA GLU A 120 -1.94 1.75 -24.08
C GLU A 120 -0.84 0.71 -23.74
N ILE A 121 -0.20 0.11 -24.75
CA ILE A 121 0.96 -0.77 -24.56
C ILE A 121 2.09 -0.01 -23.86
N CYS A 122 2.48 1.16 -24.37
CA CYS A 122 3.55 1.93 -23.73
C CYS A 122 3.10 2.53 -22.39
N GLY A 123 1.85 2.97 -22.25
CA GLY A 123 1.31 3.59 -21.05
C GLY A 123 1.17 2.62 -19.87
N ALA A 124 0.88 1.35 -20.14
CA ALA A 124 0.84 0.29 -19.13
C ALA A 124 2.21 -0.01 -18.46
N PHE A 125 3.33 0.34 -19.11
CA PHE A 125 4.70 0.02 -18.63
C PHE A 125 5.61 1.25 -18.45
N ILE A 126 5.26 2.38 -19.04
CA ILE A 126 5.98 3.65 -19.00
C ILE A 126 4.99 4.73 -18.56
N LYS A 127 5.15 5.18 -17.32
CA LYS A 127 4.32 6.22 -16.71
C LYS A 127 4.23 7.45 -17.62
N ASP A 128 3.01 7.92 -17.88
CA ASP A 128 2.69 9.07 -18.74
C ASP A 128 3.27 8.97 -20.18
N CYS A 129 3.26 7.77 -20.78
CA CYS A 129 3.61 7.51 -22.18
C CYS A 129 2.44 6.91 -22.98
N GLY A 130 1.52 7.76 -23.45
CA GLY A 130 0.25 7.31 -24.01
C GLY A 130 -0.83 7.23 -22.93
N ASP A 131 -1.90 6.49 -23.19
CA ASP A 131 -3.04 6.37 -22.28
C ASP A 131 -2.67 5.52 -21.05
N SER A 132 -2.86 6.09 -19.86
CA SER A 132 -2.22 5.59 -18.62
C SER A 132 -3.03 4.55 -17.83
N GLU A 133 -4.16 4.08 -18.35
CA GLU A 133 -4.95 3.02 -17.72
C GLU A 133 -4.32 1.66 -18.04
N ASN A 134 -3.79 0.95 -17.04
CA ASN A 134 -3.24 -0.38 -17.23
C ASN A 134 -4.40 -1.37 -17.51
N PRO A 135 -4.50 -1.95 -18.73
CA PRO A 135 -5.63 -2.80 -19.14
C PRO A 135 -5.70 -4.14 -18.40
N LEU A 136 -4.74 -4.44 -17.51
CA LEU A 136 -4.67 -5.67 -16.72
C LEU A 136 -5.17 -5.51 -15.27
N ASN A 137 -5.54 -4.28 -14.89
CA ASN A 137 -6.06 -3.98 -13.54
C ASN A 137 -7.58 -4.11 -13.44
N ASP A 138 -8.27 -4.48 -14.53
CA ASP A 138 -9.72 -4.57 -14.59
C ASP A 138 -10.28 -5.64 -13.64
N LEU A 139 -11.30 -5.24 -12.88
CA LEU A 139 -12.21 -6.17 -12.21
C LEU A 139 -13.33 -6.54 -13.19
N TRP A 140 -13.43 -7.81 -13.54
CA TRP A 140 -14.51 -8.34 -14.36
C TRP A 140 -15.57 -9.06 -13.50
N PRO A 141 -16.87 -8.90 -13.80
CA PRO A 141 -17.94 -9.47 -12.99
C PRO A 141 -17.95 -10.99 -13.08
N PHE A 142 -18.06 -11.65 -11.93
CA PHE A 142 -18.14 -13.10 -11.80
C PHE A 142 -19.25 -13.48 -10.82
N GLU A 143 -20.09 -14.46 -11.18
CA GLU A 143 -21.23 -14.86 -10.35
C GLU A 143 -20.80 -15.89 -9.30
N ILE A 144 -20.54 -15.42 -8.08
CA ILE A 144 -20.34 -16.29 -6.92
C ILE A 144 -21.66 -16.98 -6.57
N PRO A 145 -21.74 -18.34 -6.54
CA PRO A 145 -22.98 -19.04 -6.23
C PRO A 145 -23.53 -18.65 -4.85
N GLY A 146 -24.83 -18.34 -4.79
CA GLY A 146 -25.49 -18.02 -3.53
C GLY A 146 -25.56 -19.19 -2.53
N GLY A 147 -26.19 -18.94 -1.38
CA GLY A 147 -26.53 -19.99 -0.41
C GLY A 147 -25.34 -20.54 0.39
N LYS A 148 -24.33 -19.71 0.71
CA LYS A 148 -23.22 -20.06 1.60
C LYS A 148 -23.75 -20.73 2.88
N PRO A 149 -23.39 -22.00 3.17
CA PRO A 149 -23.79 -22.67 4.41
C PRO A 149 -23.23 -21.93 5.62
N ALA A 150 -23.86 -22.09 6.79
CA ALA A 150 -23.33 -21.56 8.03
C ALA A 150 -21.87 -22.03 8.24
N THR A 151 -20.97 -21.08 8.50
CA THR A 151 -19.56 -21.31 8.78
C THR A 151 -19.39 -22.31 9.91
N LYS A 152 -18.48 -23.26 9.72
CA LYS A 152 -18.05 -24.23 10.73
C LYS A 152 -16.64 -23.88 11.18
N PRO A 153 -16.26 -24.18 12.44
CA PRO A 153 -14.86 -24.10 12.86
C PRO A 153 -13.98 -24.92 11.93
N PHE A 154 -12.77 -24.42 11.67
CA PHE A 154 -11.77 -25.21 10.97
C PHE A 154 -11.45 -26.48 11.79
N PRO A 155 -11.36 -27.65 11.16
CA PRO A 155 -11.17 -28.92 11.88
C PRO A 155 -9.80 -28.99 12.57
N ILE A 156 -9.81 -29.33 13.86
CA ILE A 156 -8.62 -29.68 14.65
C ILE A 156 -8.74 -31.16 15.02
N VAL A 157 -7.71 -31.96 14.73
CA VAL A 157 -7.76 -33.43 14.85
C VAL A 157 -6.58 -33.95 15.67
N ASN A 158 -6.77 -34.01 16.98
CA ASN A 158 -5.74 -34.45 17.93
C ASN A 158 -5.47 -35.97 17.85
N ASP A 159 -6.53 -36.76 17.67
CA ASP A 159 -6.50 -38.24 17.63
C ASP A 159 -7.08 -38.77 16.30
N PRO A 160 -6.39 -38.58 15.16
CA PRO A 160 -6.88 -39.00 13.85
C PRO A 160 -6.98 -40.54 13.76
N GLN A 161 -8.15 -41.06 13.34
CA GLN A 161 -8.37 -42.52 13.22
C GLN A 161 -7.48 -43.17 12.16
N LYS A 162 -7.12 -42.40 11.13
CA LYS A 162 -6.10 -42.72 10.13
C LYS A 162 -5.39 -41.41 9.79
N LYS A 163 -4.10 -41.48 9.45
CA LYS A 163 -3.31 -40.40 8.84
C LYS A 163 -2.95 -40.77 7.40
N LEU A 164 -2.71 -39.77 6.55
CA LEU A 164 -2.12 -39.92 5.21
C LEU A 164 -0.77 -39.19 5.23
N ARG A 165 0.28 -39.76 4.63
CA ARG A 165 1.51 -39.01 4.29
C ARG A 165 1.47 -38.61 2.82
N VAL A 166 1.75 -37.35 2.53
CA VAL A 166 1.66 -36.75 1.20
C VAL A 166 2.94 -36.01 0.89
N LEU A 167 3.69 -36.48 -0.11
CA LEU A 167 4.87 -35.78 -0.60
C LEU A 167 4.44 -34.61 -1.49
N HIS A 168 5.08 -33.46 -1.32
CA HIS A 168 4.93 -32.30 -2.19
C HIS A 168 6.27 -31.95 -2.82
N LEU A 169 6.31 -32.06 -4.15
CA LEU A 169 7.44 -31.61 -4.97
C LEU A 169 7.00 -30.39 -5.77
N THR A 170 7.85 -29.38 -5.82
CA THR A 170 7.60 -28.17 -6.61
C THR A 170 8.91 -27.59 -7.11
N ASP A 171 8.82 -26.69 -8.10
CA ASP A 171 9.93 -25.91 -8.64
C ASP A 171 11.17 -26.79 -8.88
N ILE A 172 10.97 -27.87 -9.65
CA ILE A 172 11.97 -28.92 -9.86
C ILE A 172 13.07 -28.44 -10.80
N HIS A 173 12.71 -27.62 -11.79
CA HIS A 173 13.60 -26.94 -12.76
C HIS A 173 14.85 -27.75 -13.16
N ILE A 174 14.68 -28.75 -14.02
CA ILE A 174 15.82 -29.57 -14.44
C ILE A 174 16.67 -28.83 -15.48
N ASP A 175 17.88 -28.46 -15.06
CA ASP A 175 18.93 -28.01 -15.96
C ASP A 175 19.59 -29.18 -16.70
N ARG A 176 19.20 -29.33 -17.97
CA ARG A 176 19.77 -30.30 -18.93
C ARG A 176 21.20 -29.98 -19.37
N ASN A 177 21.62 -28.71 -19.27
CA ASN A 177 22.90 -28.19 -19.72
C ASN A 177 23.86 -27.88 -18.54
N TYR A 178 23.47 -28.23 -17.31
CA TYR A 178 24.26 -28.01 -16.10
C TYR A 178 25.66 -28.62 -16.23
N THR A 179 26.67 -27.77 -16.15
CA THR A 179 28.08 -28.10 -16.38
C THR A 179 28.87 -27.97 -15.08
N VAL A 180 29.27 -29.12 -14.52
CA VAL A 180 30.12 -29.18 -13.32
C VAL A 180 31.42 -28.42 -13.54
N GLY A 181 31.84 -27.62 -12.55
CA GLY A 181 33.06 -26.83 -12.60
C GLY A 181 33.00 -25.54 -13.42
N SER A 182 31.87 -25.24 -14.08
CA SER A 182 31.62 -23.92 -14.69
C SER A 182 31.32 -22.86 -13.61
N GLU A 183 31.26 -21.57 -13.98
CA GLU A 183 31.01 -20.50 -13.00
C GLU A 183 29.57 -20.54 -12.46
N ALA A 184 29.43 -20.61 -11.13
CA ALA A 184 28.17 -20.56 -10.40
C ALA A 184 27.80 -19.13 -9.96
N ASN A 185 28.78 -18.29 -9.64
CA ASN A 185 28.59 -16.91 -9.17
C ASN A 185 28.75 -15.90 -10.32
N CYS A 186 28.01 -16.12 -11.41
CA CYS A 186 28.16 -15.37 -12.65
C CYS A 186 27.19 -14.18 -12.80
N GLY A 187 27.57 -13.23 -13.65
CA GLY A 187 26.78 -12.04 -14.03
C GLY A 187 27.39 -11.35 -15.25
N TYR A 188 26.84 -10.22 -15.68
CA TYR A 188 27.33 -9.45 -16.83
C TYR A 188 27.58 -7.96 -16.51
N GLU A 189 28.81 -7.49 -16.68
CA GLU A 189 29.13 -6.04 -16.77
C GLU A 189 28.61 -5.47 -18.10
N LYS A 190 27.41 -4.90 -18.09
CA LYS A 190 26.78 -4.28 -19.28
C LYS A 190 26.09 -2.97 -18.94
N LEU A 191 25.68 -2.24 -19.98
CA LEU A 191 24.98 -0.94 -19.89
C LEU A 191 23.71 -1.00 -19.02
N ILE A 192 23.13 -2.19 -18.92
CA ILE A 192 22.13 -2.57 -17.94
C ILE A 192 22.67 -3.88 -17.39
N ASN A 193 22.92 -3.96 -16.09
CA ASN A 193 23.35 -5.20 -15.47
C ASN A 193 22.21 -6.20 -15.58
N THR A 194 22.38 -7.20 -16.43
CA THR A 194 21.51 -8.37 -16.44
C THR A 194 22.20 -9.48 -15.66
N ASP A 195 21.42 -10.14 -14.83
CA ASP A 195 21.89 -11.32 -14.11
C ASP A 195 22.02 -12.49 -15.07
N ALA A 196 23.16 -13.16 -15.00
CA ALA A 196 23.42 -14.34 -15.79
C ALA A 196 22.79 -15.57 -15.11
N PHE A 197 22.25 -16.47 -15.93
CA PHE A 197 21.93 -17.84 -15.49
C PHE A 197 23.22 -18.67 -15.54
N CYS A 198 23.57 -19.29 -14.43
CA CYS A 198 24.90 -19.80 -14.16
C CYS A 198 24.99 -21.33 -14.24
N CYS A 199 26.12 -21.90 -13.81
CA CYS A 199 26.39 -23.34 -13.85
C CYS A 199 26.31 -23.98 -15.25
N ARG A 200 26.46 -23.19 -16.31
CA ARG A 200 26.45 -23.60 -17.72
C ARG A 200 27.66 -23.09 -18.47
N VAL A 201 27.95 -23.65 -19.64
CA VAL A 201 28.91 -23.09 -20.62
C VAL A 201 28.15 -22.71 -21.90
N TYR A 202 28.15 -21.42 -22.26
CA TYR A 202 27.45 -20.94 -23.45
C TYR A 202 28.33 -20.99 -24.71
N PRO A 203 27.74 -21.14 -25.92
CA PRO A 203 28.49 -21.07 -27.17
C PRO A 203 29.14 -19.68 -27.35
N GLY A 204 30.46 -19.66 -27.56
CA GLY A 204 31.23 -18.42 -27.77
C GLY A 204 31.63 -17.67 -26.50
N ASP A 205 31.35 -18.24 -25.32
CA ASP A 205 31.70 -17.63 -24.04
C ASP A 205 33.23 -17.58 -23.82
N THR A 206 33.70 -16.50 -23.19
CA THR A 206 35.12 -16.35 -22.79
C THR A 206 35.16 -15.79 -21.38
N GLU A 207 36.21 -16.09 -20.60
CA GLU A 207 36.34 -15.69 -19.18
C GLU A 207 36.19 -14.17 -18.91
N LYS A 208 36.20 -13.32 -19.96
CA LYS A 208 35.99 -11.87 -19.87
C LYS A 208 34.55 -11.40 -20.06
N VAL A 209 33.63 -12.29 -20.43
CA VAL A 209 32.22 -11.94 -20.69
C VAL A 209 31.39 -12.02 -19.41
N ARG A 210 31.73 -12.96 -18.52
CA ARG A 210 31.10 -13.12 -17.20
C ARG A 210 31.88 -12.36 -16.13
N THR A 211 31.16 -11.67 -15.27
CA THR A 211 31.72 -10.95 -14.12
C THR A 211 31.21 -11.54 -12.82
N VAL A 212 32.12 -11.85 -11.91
CA VAL A 212 31.78 -12.40 -10.59
C VAL A 212 31.08 -11.32 -9.79
N LEU A 213 29.81 -11.54 -9.42
CA LEU A 213 28.95 -10.47 -8.90
C LEU A 213 29.32 -10.04 -7.47
N LYS A 214 29.87 -10.96 -6.66
CA LYS A 214 30.43 -10.69 -5.33
C LYS A 214 31.56 -11.68 -5.03
N GLY A 215 32.79 -11.18 -4.80
CA GLY A 215 33.89 -12.01 -4.27
C GLY A 215 34.66 -12.83 -5.31
N GLU A 216 35.00 -14.07 -4.96
CA GLU A 216 35.81 -14.98 -5.77
C GLU A 216 34.97 -15.85 -6.72
N SER A 217 35.60 -16.37 -7.77
CA SER A 217 34.98 -17.31 -8.73
C SER A 217 34.55 -18.60 -8.02
N VAL A 218 33.30 -19.01 -8.20
CA VAL A 218 32.72 -20.20 -7.57
C VAL A 218 32.47 -21.26 -8.63
N LYS A 219 32.99 -22.46 -8.41
CA LYS A 219 32.79 -23.59 -9.33
C LYS A 219 31.50 -24.32 -9.02
N ALA A 220 30.66 -24.48 -10.04
CA ALA A 220 29.43 -25.26 -10.03
C ALA A 220 29.69 -26.66 -9.47
N GLY A 221 29.04 -26.96 -8.34
CA GLY A 221 29.17 -28.23 -7.62
C GLY A 221 28.62 -29.40 -8.44
N TYR A 222 29.04 -30.62 -8.11
CA TYR A 222 28.55 -31.80 -8.83
C TYR A 222 27.04 -31.98 -8.67
N TRP A 223 26.47 -31.62 -7.52
CA TRP A 223 25.05 -31.86 -7.20
C TRP A 223 24.14 -30.63 -7.33
N GLY A 224 24.64 -29.54 -7.90
CA GLY A 224 23.99 -28.22 -7.82
C GLY A 224 24.89 -27.23 -7.09
N SER A 225 24.43 -25.98 -7.03
CA SER A 225 25.13 -24.87 -6.40
C SER A 225 24.09 -23.82 -5.99
N PRO A 226 24.05 -23.35 -4.72
CA PRO A 226 23.05 -22.41 -4.22
C PRO A 226 23.36 -20.98 -4.69
N TYR A 227 23.20 -20.76 -6.00
CA TYR A 227 23.43 -19.51 -6.71
C TYR A 227 22.32 -19.36 -7.76
N LYS A 228 22.53 -18.59 -8.83
CA LYS A 228 21.64 -18.49 -10.00
C LYS A 228 21.77 -19.71 -10.92
N CYS A 229 21.68 -20.89 -10.33
CA CYS A 229 21.79 -22.18 -11.00
C CYS A 229 20.58 -23.04 -10.68
N ASP A 230 20.09 -23.76 -11.68
CA ASP A 230 19.11 -24.84 -11.46
C ASP A 230 19.81 -26.17 -11.17
N ILE A 231 19.04 -27.21 -10.82
CA ILE A 231 19.59 -28.53 -10.50
C ILE A 231 19.76 -29.45 -11.72
N PRO A 232 20.83 -30.26 -11.77
CA PRO A 232 20.96 -31.31 -12.78
C PRO A 232 20.04 -32.50 -12.46
N TYR A 233 19.64 -33.27 -13.49
CA TYR A 233 18.84 -34.52 -13.35
C TYR A 233 19.32 -35.46 -12.23
N ARG A 234 20.64 -35.57 -12.02
CA ARG A 234 21.22 -36.45 -11.00
C ARG A 234 20.84 -36.07 -9.57
N THR A 235 20.63 -34.78 -9.29
CA THR A 235 20.19 -34.28 -7.98
C THR A 235 18.73 -34.61 -7.75
N PHE A 236 17.88 -34.42 -8.75
CA PHE A 236 16.49 -34.89 -8.72
C PHE A 236 16.40 -36.41 -8.52
N ILE A 237 17.20 -37.20 -9.26
CA ILE A 237 17.26 -38.66 -9.10
C ILE A 237 17.74 -39.05 -7.69
N ASN A 238 18.74 -38.36 -7.13
CA ASN A 238 19.22 -38.59 -5.77
C ASN A 238 18.17 -38.22 -4.71
N ALA A 239 17.41 -37.14 -4.90
CA ALA A 239 16.25 -36.81 -4.08
C ALA A 239 15.21 -37.93 -4.14
N MET A 240 14.81 -38.38 -5.34
CA MET A 240 13.82 -39.45 -5.50
C MET A 240 14.30 -40.78 -4.89
N GLU A 241 15.58 -41.11 -5.04
CA GLU A 241 16.19 -42.29 -4.42
C GLU A 241 16.21 -42.19 -2.89
N HIS A 242 16.52 -41.03 -2.32
CA HIS A 242 16.44 -40.79 -0.88
C HIS A 242 15.00 -40.94 -0.39
N ILE A 243 14.07 -40.21 -0.99
CA ILE A 243 12.67 -40.15 -0.58
C ILE A 243 12.01 -41.53 -0.66
N SER A 244 12.19 -42.26 -1.77
CA SER A 244 11.57 -43.59 -1.97
C SER A 244 12.10 -44.68 -1.03
N LYS A 245 13.32 -44.49 -0.48
CA LYS A 245 13.96 -45.45 0.43
C LYS A 245 13.60 -45.20 1.89
N ASN A 246 13.45 -43.93 2.27
CA ASN A 246 13.31 -43.53 3.67
C ASN A 246 11.85 -43.33 4.11
N ASP A 247 10.90 -43.11 3.18
CA ASP A 247 9.50 -42.83 3.52
C ASP A 247 8.49 -43.51 2.56
N LYS A 248 7.20 -43.46 2.91
CA LYS A 248 6.07 -43.99 2.14
C LYS A 248 4.89 -43.02 2.17
N PHE A 249 4.35 -42.74 1.00
CA PHE A 249 3.26 -41.78 0.81
C PHE A 249 1.99 -42.47 0.32
N ASP A 250 0.84 -42.01 0.81
CA ASP A 250 -0.49 -42.42 0.35
C ASP A 250 -0.79 -41.83 -1.05
N TYR A 251 -0.31 -40.62 -1.33
CA TYR A 251 -0.23 -40.00 -2.66
C TYR A 251 0.87 -38.92 -2.72
N ILE A 252 1.24 -38.48 -3.93
CA ILE A 252 2.22 -37.43 -4.18
C ILE A 252 1.54 -36.29 -4.94
N ILE A 253 1.86 -35.05 -4.60
CA ILE A 253 1.48 -33.86 -5.36
C ILE A 253 2.72 -33.22 -5.99
N VAL A 254 2.61 -32.80 -7.26
CA VAL A 254 3.67 -32.09 -7.99
C VAL A 254 3.07 -30.83 -8.59
N THR A 255 3.46 -29.65 -8.13
CA THR A 255 2.70 -28.42 -8.42
C THR A 255 3.08 -27.70 -9.71
N GLY A 256 4.29 -27.91 -10.25
CA GLY A 256 4.68 -27.41 -11.57
C GLY A 256 6.18 -27.25 -11.74
N ASP A 257 6.55 -26.52 -12.79
CA ASP A 257 7.89 -26.00 -13.10
C ASP A 257 8.99 -27.06 -13.13
N LEU A 258 8.95 -27.81 -14.23
CA LEU A 258 9.82 -28.94 -14.54
C LEU A 258 11.02 -28.53 -15.44
N GLU A 259 10.87 -27.47 -16.23
CA GLU A 259 11.92 -26.91 -17.09
C GLU A 259 12.78 -25.88 -16.33
N SER A 260 14.09 -25.83 -16.61
CA SER A 260 15.01 -24.82 -16.05
C SER A 260 14.71 -23.38 -16.52
N HIS A 261 15.34 -22.39 -15.89
CA HIS A 261 15.22 -20.95 -16.19
C HIS A 261 15.83 -20.51 -17.54
N ASP A 262 16.27 -21.46 -18.36
CA ASP A 262 16.76 -21.23 -19.72
C ASP A 262 15.62 -21.11 -20.74
N ILE A 263 14.69 -20.19 -20.46
CA ILE A 263 13.51 -19.84 -21.25
C ILE A 263 13.76 -19.61 -22.75
N TRP A 264 15.01 -19.37 -23.16
CA TRP A 264 15.46 -19.23 -24.55
C TRP A 264 15.83 -20.55 -25.26
N ASP A 265 16.08 -21.64 -24.52
CA ASP A 265 16.46 -22.97 -25.05
C ASP A 265 15.28 -23.97 -25.04
N TYR A 266 14.08 -23.46 -24.78
CA TYR A 266 12.82 -24.20 -24.75
C TYR A 266 12.44 -24.67 -26.15
N THR A 267 11.89 -25.87 -26.27
CA THR A 267 11.21 -26.31 -27.50
C THR A 267 10.10 -27.27 -27.11
N LYS A 268 8.99 -27.28 -27.87
CA LYS A 268 7.85 -28.18 -27.60
C LYS A 268 8.32 -29.62 -27.40
N SER A 269 9.22 -30.11 -28.27
CA SER A 269 9.79 -31.46 -28.17
C SER A 269 10.63 -31.69 -26.91
N ARG A 270 11.46 -30.73 -26.47
CA ARG A 270 12.29 -30.88 -25.26
C ARG A 270 11.43 -30.84 -24.00
N THR A 271 10.50 -29.89 -23.90
CA THR A 271 9.55 -29.77 -22.79
C THR A 271 8.68 -31.01 -22.68
N MET A 272 8.15 -31.53 -23.81
CA MET A 272 7.46 -32.83 -23.84
C MET A 272 8.33 -33.97 -23.32
N THR A 273 9.59 -34.02 -23.76
CA THR A 273 10.53 -35.07 -23.35
C THR A 273 10.84 -34.98 -21.85
N ASN A 274 11.02 -33.78 -21.31
CA ASN A 274 11.31 -33.58 -19.90
C ASN A 274 10.12 -33.92 -19.00
N ILE A 275 8.91 -33.43 -19.32
CA ILE A 275 7.66 -33.79 -18.62
C ILE A 275 7.50 -35.31 -18.57
N MET A 276 7.69 -36.00 -19.71
CA MET A 276 7.62 -37.45 -19.80
C MET A 276 8.75 -38.16 -19.04
N ASN A 277 9.98 -37.62 -19.05
CA ASN A 277 11.12 -38.18 -18.33
C ASN A 277 10.98 -38.05 -16.81
N ILE A 278 10.65 -36.86 -16.31
CA ILE A 278 10.42 -36.59 -14.88
C ILE A 278 9.25 -37.46 -14.40
N THR A 279 8.12 -37.47 -15.12
CA THR A 279 6.99 -38.34 -14.79
C THR A 279 7.37 -39.83 -14.84
N SER A 280 8.23 -40.25 -15.79
CA SER A 280 8.75 -41.63 -15.83
C SER A 280 9.62 -41.96 -14.61
N ILE A 281 10.54 -41.05 -14.22
CA ILE A 281 11.39 -41.21 -13.02
C ILE A 281 10.51 -41.31 -11.77
N LEU A 282 9.57 -40.39 -11.58
CA LEU A 282 8.57 -40.43 -10.51
C LEU A 282 7.81 -41.77 -10.50
N ASN A 283 7.33 -42.21 -11.66
CA ASN A 283 6.61 -43.49 -11.78
C ASN A 283 7.48 -44.72 -11.47
N ASN A 284 8.79 -44.65 -11.70
CA ASN A 284 9.72 -45.74 -11.43
C ASN A 284 10.11 -45.84 -9.95
N TYR A 285 10.32 -44.70 -9.27
CA TYR A 285 10.59 -44.66 -7.83
C TYR A 285 9.32 -44.87 -6.98
N PHE A 286 8.16 -44.45 -7.49
CA PHE A 286 6.86 -44.59 -6.84
C PHE A 286 5.87 -45.39 -7.70
N PRO A 287 6.12 -46.69 -7.96
CA PRO A 287 5.32 -47.50 -8.89
C PRO A 287 3.91 -47.82 -8.38
N ASN A 288 3.66 -47.70 -7.08
CA ASN A 288 2.40 -48.05 -6.42
C ASN A 288 1.73 -46.88 -5.68
N THR A 289 2.28 -45.67 -5.77
CA THR A 289 1.72 -44.46 -5.13
C THR A 289 1.17 -43.54 -6.23
N PRO A 290 -0.10 -43.10 -6.15
CA PRO A 290 -0.69 -42.15 -7.09
C PRO A 290 0.03 -40.81 -7.08
N ILE A 291 0.18 -40.18 -8.25
CA ILE A 291 0.82 -38.87 -8.41
C ILE A 291 -0.16 -37.93 -9.09
N TYR A 292 -0.44 -36.80 -8.44
CA TYR A 292 -1.35 -35.77 -8.91
C TYR A 292 -0.54 -34.52 -9.24
N GLN A 293 -0.65 -34.03 -10.47
CA GLN A 293 0.19 -32.96 -10.98
C GLN A 293 -0.65 -31.71 -11.30
N ALA A 294 -0.07 -30.53 -11.10
CA ALA A 294 -0.59 -29.26 -11.59
C ALA A 294 0.34 -28.67 -12.65
N THR A 295 -0.02 -27.50 -13.17
CA THR A 295 0.64 -26.84 -14.32
C THR A 295 1.38 -25.60 -13.85
N GLY A 296 2.70 -25.58 -14.05
CA GLY A 296 3.53 -24.40 -13.81
C GLY A 296 3.72 -23.53 -15.05
N ASN A 297 4.28 -22.33 -14.85
CA ASN A 297 4.49 -21.36 -15.92
C ASN A 297 5.64 -21.76 -16.87
N HIS A 298 6.62 -22.55 -16.40
CA HIS A 298 7.76 -23.02 -17.19
C HIS A 298 7.41 -24.19 -18.14
N GLU A 299 6.25 -24.82 -18.02
CA GLU A 299 5.78 -25.82 -19.00
C GLU A 299 5.34 -25.22 -20.34
N GLY A 300 5.07 -23.91 -20.38
CA GLY A 300 4.73 -23.19 -21.61
C GLY A 300 5.92 -23.17 -22.59
N VAL A 301 5.64 -23.27 -23.89
CA VAL A 301 6.63 -22.98 -24.94
C VAL A 301 6.03 -22.03 -25.97
N PRO A 302 6.35 -20.72 -25.91
CA PRO A 302 7.18 -20.05 -24.89
C PRO A 302 6.63 -20.09 -23.45
N MET A 303 7.45 -19.75 -22.45
CA MET A 303 7.04 -19.66 -21.03
C MET A 303 5.73 -18.84 -20.87
N ASP A 304 4.85 -19.28 -19.96
CA ASP A 304 3.48 -18.79 -19.76
C ASP A 304 2.51 -18.90 -20.96
N ALA A 305 2.92 -19.44 -22.13
CA ALA A 305 2.08 -19.46 -23.32
C ALA A 305 0.95 -20.52 -23.25
N MET A 306 -0.10 -20.20 -22.48
CA MET A 306 -1.28 -21.04 -22.27
C MET A 306 -2.56 -20.26 -22.56
N GLY A 307 -2.96 -20.23 -23.82
CA GLY A 307 -4.12 -19.47 -24.27
C GLY A 307 -5.42 -20.27 -24.24
N ALA A 308 -6.54 -19.57 -24.04
CA ALA A 308 -7.88 -20.15 -24.04
C ALA A 308 -8.40 -20.45 -25.46
N HIS A 309 -9.36 -21.36 -25.58
CA HIS A 309 -10.01 -21.74 -26.84
C HIS A 309 -10.69 -20.58 -27.57
N SER A 310 -11.00 -19.49 -26.86
CA SER A 310 -11.56 -18.27 -27.42
C SER A 310 -10.55 -17.44 -28.24
N MET A 311 -9.25 -17.74 -28.16
CA MET A 311 -8.23 -16.96 -28.86
C MET A 311 -8.18 -17.27 -30.37
N PRO A 312 -7.83 -16.28 -31.22
CA PRO A 312 -7.49 -16.53 -32.62
C PRO A 312 -6.35 -17.54 -32.76
N GLU A 313 -6.25 -18.23 -33.90
CA GLU A 313 -5.15 -19.19 -34.18
C GLU A 313 -4.94 -20.31 -33.12
N TYR A 314 -5.95 -20.62 -32.29
CA TYR A 314 -5.82 -21.65 -31.25
C TYR A 314 -5.36 -23.03 -31.79
N SER A 315 -5.72 -23.39 -33.03
CA SER A 315 -5.30 -24.66 -33.65
C SER A 315 -3.80 -24.76 -33.94
N THR A 316 -3.07 -23.65 -34.02
CA THR A 316 -1.62 -23.59 -34.28
C THR A 316 -0.82 -23.18 -33.05
N ARG A 317 -1.32 -22.19 -32.29
CA ARG A 317 -0.64 -21.58 -31.13
C ARG A 317 -1.07 -22.15 -29.79
N GLY A 318 -2.28 -22.73 -29.72
CA GLY A 318 -2.87 -23.20 -28.48
C GLY A 318 -2.02 -24.26 -27.77
N PRO A 319 -2.08 -24.32 -26.43
CA PRO A 319 -1.34 -25.28 -25.61
C PRO A 319 -1.82 -26.74 -25.77
N GLN A 320 -2.63 -27.05 -26.79
CA GLN A 320 -3.20 -28.37 -27.02
C GLN A 320 -2.14 -29.48 -27.13
N TRP A 321 -0.93 -29.18 -27.62
CA TRP A 321 0.21 -30.11 -27.63
C TRP A 321 0.68 -30.44 -26.20
N LEU A 322 0.78 -29.43 -25.34
CA LEU A 322 1.16 -29.53 -23.94
C LEU A 322 0.08 -30.25 -23.13
N TYR A 323 -1.18 -29.87 -23.32
CA TYR A 323 -2.34 -30.48 -22.65
C TYR A 323 -2.53 -31.95 -23.04
N ASN A 324 -2.21 -32.33 -24.29
CA ASN A 324 -2.14 -33.75 -24.68
C ASN A 324 -0.94 -34.48 -24.05
N THR A 325 0.17 -33.78 -23.81
CA THR A 325 1.36 -34.32 -23.14
C THR A 325 1.10 -34.57 -21.66
N PHE A 326 0.50 -33.60 -20.95
CA PHE A 326 -0.02 -33.79 -19.60
C PHE A 326 -1.00 -34.96 -19.53
N ALA A 327 -1.98 -35.00 -20.43
CA ALA A 327 -2.95 -36.10 -20.49
C ALA A 327 -2.30 -37.47 -20.75
N GLN A 328 -1.14 -37.52 -21.41
CA GLN A 328 -0.35 -38.75 -21.61
C GLN A 328 0.53 -39.08 -20.40
N ALA A 329 1.25 -38.10 -19.84
CA ALA A 329 2.16 -38.27 -18.71
C ALA A 329 1.39 -38.70 -17.46
N TRP A 330 0.33 -37.97 -17.12
CA TRP A 330 -0.47 -38.18 -15.91
C TRP A 330 -1.47 -39.34 -16.03
N LYS A 331 -1.53 -40.00 -17.20
CA LYS A 331 -2.51 -41.05 -17.52
C LYS A 331 -2.46 -42.27 -16.58
N ARG A 332 -1.30 -42.54 -15.95
CA ARG A 332 -1.13 -43.70 -15.06
C ARG A 332 -2.08 -43.62 -13.87
N ASP A 333 -2.18 -42.44 -13.26
CA ASP A 333 -2.80 -42.25 -11.94
C ASP A 333 -4.15 -41.54 -12.00
N LEU A 334 -4.51 -40.98 -13.16
CA LEU A 334 -5.76 -40.26 -13.36
C LEU A 334 -6.78 -41.09 -14.15
N PRO A 335 -8.05 -41.19 -13.69
CA PRO A 335 -9.08 -41.96 -14.37
C PRO A 335 -9.46 -41.33 -15.71
N ALA A 336 -9.97 -42.14 -16.64
CA ALA A 336 -10.26 -41.71 -18.01
C ALA A 336 -11.24 -40.51 -18.12
N SER A 337 -12.03 -40.22 -17.08
CA SER A 337 -12.90 -39.04 -16.99
C SER A 337 -12.14 -37.72 -16.94
N THR A 338 -10.95 -37.66 -16.32
CA THR A 338 -10.15 -36.41 -16.22
C THR A 338 -9.61 -35.96 -17.57
N GLN A 339 -9.41 -36.90 -18.50
CA GLN A 339 -8.71 -36.69 -19.76
C GLN A 339 -9.35 -35.61 -20.64
N ALA A 340 -10.67 -35.39 -20.51
CA ALA A 340 -11.35 -34.29 -21.19
C ALA A 340 -10.98 -32.92 -20.59
N GLY A 341 -10.99 -32.80 -19.25
CA GLY A 341 -10.61 -31.56 -18.55
C GLY A 341 -9.14 -31.18 -18.76
N ILE A 342 -8.23 -32.16 -18.60
CA ILE A 342 -6.80 -31.97 -18.84
C ILE A 342 -6.54 -31.46 -20.26
N LYS A 343 -7.16 -32.11 -21.26
CA LYS A 343 -6.98 -31.73 -22.67
C LYS A 343 -7.62 -30.39 -23.04
N TYR A 344 -8.55 -29.90 -22.23
CA TYR A 344 -9.24 -28.64 -22.45
C TYR A 344 -8.52 -27.48 -21.75
N ARG A 345 -8.30 -27.53 -20.44
CA ARG A 345 -7.80 -26.38 -19.64
C ARG A 345 -6.65 -26.72 -18.69
N ALA A 346 -5.95 -27.84 -18.93
CA ALA A 346 -4.96 -28.44 -18.03
C ALA A 346 -5.41 -28.66 -16.56
N SER A 347 -6.70 -28.54 -16.29
CA SER A 347 -7.29 -28.63 -14.96
C SER A 347 -8.20 -29.85 -14.87
N TYR A 348 -8.25 -30.50 -13.71
CA TYR A 348 -9.05 -31.70 -13.51
C TYR A 348 -9.49 -31.89 -12.06
N SER A 349 -10.59 -32.62 -11.87
CA SER A 349 -11.06 -33.07 -10.56
C SER A 349 -11.01 -34.60 -10.48
N ILE A 350 -10.65 -35.12 -9.32
CA ILE A 350 -10.71 -36.55 -8.99
C ILE A 350 -11.22 -36.75 -7.56
N GLN A 351 -11.71 -37.94 -7.24
CA GLN A 351 -12.08 -38.34 -5.89
C GLN A 351 -11.08 -39.41 -5.39
N PRO A 352 -9.91 -39.04 -4.85
CA PRO A 352 -8.89 -40.00 -4.38
C PRO A 352 -9.38 -40.87 -3.23
N TYR A 353 -10.26 -40.34 -2.36
CA TYR A 353 -10.89 -41.06 -1.26
C TYR A 353 -12.37 -40.69 -1.14
N GLN A 354 -13.15 -41.56 -0.50
CA GLN A 354 -14.56 -41.28 -0.25
C GLN A 354 -14.70 -40.03 0.64
N GLY A 355 -15.38 -39.00 0.12
CA GLY A 355 -15.54 -37.73 0.84
C GLY A 355 -14.40 -36.73 0.67
N LEU A 356 -13.39 -37.01 -0.16
CA LEU A 356 -12.38 -36.05 -0.59
C LEU A 356 -12.32 -35.95 -2.12
N LYS A 357 -12.55 -34.76 -2.65
CA LYS A 357 -12.19 -34.37 -4.02
C LYS A 357 -10.83 -33.66 -4.01
N LEU A 358 -9.97 -33.96 -4.99
CA LEU A 358 -8.79 -33.17 -5.29
C LEU A 358 -9.00 -32.48 -6.65
N ILE A 359 -8.72 -31.18 -6.69
CA ILE A 359 -8.81 -30.32 -7.87
C ILE A 359 -7.39 -29.86 -8.22
N SER A 360 -6.94 -30.20 -9.41
CA SER A 360 -5.75 -29.58 -10.02
C SER A 360 -6.22 -28.41 -10.88
N LEU A 361 -5.69 -27.22 -10.59
CA LEU A 361 -6.10 -25.95 -11.21
C LEU A 361 -4.92 -25.32 -11.96
N ASN A 362 -5.18 -24.81 -13.16
CA ASN A 362 -4.18 -24.06 -13.94
C ASN A 362 -4.20 -22.56 -13.59
N THR A 363 -3.32 -22.10 -12.68
CA THR A 363 -3.14 -20.68 -12.37
C THR A 363 -2.31 -19.91 -13.41
N VAL A 364 -1.75 -20.55 -14.44
CA VAL A 364 -1.10 -19.83 -15.57
C VAL A 364 -2.12 -19.03 -16.39
N TYR A 365 -3.42 -19.32 -16.26
CA TYR A 365 -4.48 -18.43 -16.76
C TYR A 365 -4.61 -17.12 -15.97
N CYS A 366 -4.13 -17.05 -14.72
CA CYS A 366 -4.05 -15.79 -13.97
C CYS A 366 -2.74 -15.02 -14.20
N SER A 367 -1.72 -15.65 -14.80
CA SER A 367 -0.42 -15.03 -15.05
C SER A 367 -0.53 -13.72 -15.84
N HIS A 368 0.03 -12.62 -15.30
CA HIS A 368 0.24 -11.39 -16.05
C HIS A 368 1.26 -11.60 -17.19
N MET A 369 2.11 -12.64 -17.08
CA MET A 369 3.15 -13.01 -18.04
C MET A 369 2.60 -13.73 -19.27
N ASN A 370 1.49 -14.47 -19.14
CA ASN A 370 0.72 -15.06 -20.24
C ASN A 370 0.15 -13.96 -21.17
N LEU A 371 0.56 -13.95 -22.44
CA LEU A 371 0.16 -12.91 -23.38
C LEU A 371 -1.26 -13.08 -23.92
N TYR A 372 -1.81 -14.28 -23.88
CA TYR A 372 -3.15 -14.53 -24.41
C TYR A 372 -4.24 -13.87 -23.56
N ASN A 373 -3.97 -13.62 -22.28
CA ASN A 373 -4.84 -12.85 -21.38
C ASN A 373 -5.09 -11.40 -21.86
N TYR A 374 -4.22 -10.85 -22.71
CA TYR A 374 -4.35 -9.49 -23.25
C TYR A 374 -5.28 -9.43 -24.46
N ILE A 375 -5.68 -10.59 -24.98
CA ILE A 375 -6.76 -10.72 -25.97
C ILE A 375 -8.11 -10.80 -25.23
N ASN A 376 -8.16 -11.59 -24.15
CA ASN A 376 -9.27 -11.60 -23.19
C ASN A 376 -8.83 -12.21 -21.84
N GLN A 377 -8.92 -11.43 -20.76
CA GLN A 377 -8.59 -11.86 -19.38
C GLN A 377 -9.81 -12.35 -18.58
N THR A 378 -11.01 -12.29 -19.16
CA THR A 378 -12.25 -12.70 -18.50
C THR A 378 -12.36 -14.22 -18.49
N ASP A 379 -12.25 -14.82 -17.30
CA ASP A 379 -12.26 -16.27 -17.02
C ASP A 379 -11.79 -17.19 -18.17
N PRO A 380 -10.48 -17.24 -18.47
CA PRO A 380 -9.94 -18.05 -19.57
C PRO A 380 -10.38 -19.53 -19.50
N ASP A 381 -10.99 -20.02 -20.59
CA ASP A 381 -11.62 -21.35 -20.71
C ASP A 381 -12.66 -21.68 -19.61
N GLY A 382 -13.28 -20.66 -18.99
CA GLY A 382 -14.26 -20.84 -17.92
C GLY A 382 -13.67 -21.57 -16.71
N THR A 383 -12.42 -21.27 -16.35
CA THR A 383 -11.64 -22.01 -15.36
C THR A 383 -12.11 -21.73 -13.94
N LEU A 384 -12.39 -20.47 -13.58
CA LEU A 384 -13.01 -20.12 -12.30
C LEU A 384 -14.48 -20.53 -12.25
N GLN A 385 -15.23 -20.44 -13.36
CA GLN A 385 -16.60 -20.98 -13.42
C GLN A 385 -16.61 -22.50 -13.19
N TRP A 386 -15.69 -23.25 -13.83
CA TRP A 386 -15.57 -24.68 -13.61
C TRP A 386 -15.16 -25.02 -12.17
N LEU A 387 -14.23 -24.26 -11.58
CA LEU A 387 -13.88 -24.40 -10.17
C LEU A 387 -15.09 -24.15 -9.26
N SER A 388 -15.86 -23.09 -9.53
CA SER A 388 -17.10 -22.75 -8.83
C SER A 388 -18.13 -23.88 -8.89
N ASP A 389 -18.32 -24.47 -10.08
CA ASP A 389 -19.24 -25.60 -10.29
C ASP A 389 -18.79 -26.85 -9.54
N GLU A 390 -17.48 -27.15 -9.54
CA GLU A 390 -16.89 -28.29 -8.83
C GLU A 390 -17.02 -28.15 -7.31
N LEU A 391 -16.73 -26.96 -6.76
CA LEU A 391 -16.86 -26.63 -5.34
C LEU A 391 -18.32 -26.67 -4.89
N LEU A 392 -19.24 -26.14 -5.71
CA LEU A 392 -20.68 -26.19 -5.44
C LEU A 392 -21.23 -27.62 -5.52
N ALA A 393 -20.72 -28.46 -6.43
CA ALA A 393 -21.05 -29.88 -6.49
C ALA A 393 -20.54 -30.62 -5.24
N SER A 394 -19.33 -30.32 -4.78
CA SER A 394 -18.77 -30.88 -3.55
C SER A 394 -19.56 -30.51 -2.30
N GLU A 395 -19.91 -29.23 -2.15
CA GLU A 395 -20.71 -28.72 -1.03
C GLU A 395 -22.07 -29.40 -0.92
N LYS A 396 -22.76 -29.62 -2.07
CA LYS A 396 -24.08 -30.28 -2.12
C LYS A 396 -24.09 -31.71 -1.58
N ILE A 397 -22.97 -32.42 -1.68
CA ILE A 397 -22.83 -33.80 -1.19
C ILE A 397 -22.00 -33.90 0.11
N GLY A 398 -21.49 -32.77 0.61
CA GLY A 398 -20.74 -32.69 1.87
C GLY A 398 -19.33 -33.28 1.81
N GLU A 399 -18.72 -33.37 0.63
CA GLU A 399 -17.31 -33.79 0.51
C GLU A 399 -16.35 -32.60 0.72
N LYS A 400 -15.11 -32.92 1.06
CA LYS A 400 -14.00 -31.97 1.23
C LYS A 400 -13.22 -31.81 -0.07
N VAL A 401 -12.50 -30.69 -0.20
CA VAL A 401 -11.74 -30.33 -1.40
C VAL A 401 -10.31 -29.97 -1.04
N HIS A 402 -9.35 -30.60 -1.73
CA HIS A 402 -7.97 -30.15 -1.82
C HIS A 402 -7.76 -29.47 -3.17
N ILE A 403 -7.06 -28.34 -3.19
CA ILE A 403 -6.64 -27.66 -4.42
C ILE A 403 -5.13 -27.79 -4.54
N ILE A 404 -4.65 -28.24 -5.70
CA ILE A 404 -3.23 -28.16 -6.08
C ILE A 404 -3.10 -27.23 -7.28
N SER A 405 -2.15 -26.31 -7.24
CA SER A 405 -1.88 -25.36 -8.31
C SER A 405 -0.44 -24.86 -8.22
N HIS A 406 -0.03 -23.93 -9.08
CA HIS A 406 1.36 -23.48 -9.14
C HIS A 406 1.55 -22.08 -8.56
N ILE A 407 1.25 -21.06 -9.37
CA ILE A 407 1.35 -19.64 -9.03
C ILE A 407 0.40 -19.32 -7.88
N PRO A 408 0.89 -18.76 -6.75
CA PRO A 408 0.04 -18.26 -5.68
C PRO A 408 -0.83 -17.08 -6.14
N PRO A 409 -2.16 -17.10 -5.92
CA PRO A 409 -3.02 -15.99 -6.31
C PRO A 409 -2.78 -14.69 -5.54
N GLY A 410 -2.10 -14.73 -4.39
CA GLY A 410 -1.67 -13.55 -3.63
C GLY A 410 -0.48 -12.80 -4.25
N GLU A 411 0.31 -13.48 -5.10
CA GLU A 411 1.51 -12.89 -5.70
C GLU A 411 1.19 -11.90 -6.83
N SER A 412 2.07 -10.90 -7.00
CA SER A 412 1.97 -9.91 -8.07
C SER A 412 2.10 -10.49 -9.50
N TYR A 413 2.43 -11.78 -9.59
CA TYR A 413 2.37 -12.57 -10.82
C TYR A 413 0.94 -12.74 -11.36
N CYS A 414 -0.08 -12.68 -10.49
CA CYS A 414 -1.47 -12.95 -10.81
C CYS A 414 -2.28 -11.67 -11.16
N LEU A 415 -3.18 -11.76 -12.15
CA LEU A 415 -4.03 -10.65 -12.60
C LEU A 415 -5.08 -10.29 -11.55
N LYS A 416 -5.26 -8.99 -11.29
CA LYS A 416 -6.11 -8.48 -10.19
C LYS A 416 -7.54 -9.02 -10.22
N GLY A 417 -8.20 -8.96 -11.38
CA GLY A 417 -9.56 -9.50 -11.53
C GLY A 417 -9.67 -11.01 -11.31
N TRP A 418 -8.64 -11.78 -11.70
CA TRP A 418 -8.61 -13.23 -11.48
C TRP A 418 -8.37 -13.57 -10.02
N SER A 419 -7.34 -12.97 -9.40
CA SER A 419 -7.00 -13.15 -7.98
C SER A 419 -8.19 -12.83 -7.08
N PHE A 420 -8.85 -11.68 -7.29
CA PHE A 420 -10.04 -11.28 -6.54
C PHE A 420 -11.19 -12.29 -6.65
N ASN A 421 -11.49 -12.77 -7.86
CA ASN A 421 -12.56 -13.74 -8.08
C ASN A 421 -12.23 -15.13 -7.51
N PHE A 422 -10.95 -15.54 -7.55
CA PHE A 422 -10.48 -16.75 -6.86
C PHE A 422 -10.60 -16.62 -5.33
N TYR A 423 -10.21 -15.48 -4.76
CA TYR A 423 -10.36 -15.19 -3.33
C TYR A 423 -11.81 -15.33 -2.88
N LYS A 424 -12.76 -14.75 -3.64
CA LYS A 424 -14.19 -14.84 -3.34
C LYS A 424 -14.75 -16.26 -3.47
N LEU A 425 -14.16 -17.12 -4.29
CA LEU A 425 -14.46 -18.56 -4.30
C LEU A 425 -13.94 -19.28 -3.06
N VAL A 426 -12.70 -19.01 -2.62
CA VAL A 426 -12.15 -19.59 -1.37
C VAL A 426 -13.03 -19.18 -0.18
N GLU A 427 -13.39 -17.89 -0.09
CA GLU A 427 -14.29 -17.35 0.93
C GLU A 427 -15.70 -17.96 0.90
N ARG A 428 -16.25 -18.19 -0.30
CA ARG A 428 -17.56 -18.82 -0.47
C ARG A 428 -17.55 -20.28 -0.02
N PHE A 429 -16.44 -20.99 -0.22
CA PHE A 429 -16.35 -22.45 -0.05
C PHE A 429 -15.42 -22.89 1.11
N GLU A 430 -15.18 -22.02 2.10
CA GLU A 430 -14.36 -22.28 3.30
C GLU A 430 -14.71 -23.58 4.06
N ASN A 431 -16.00 -23.97 4.08
CA ASN A 431 -16.46 -25.20 4.75
C ASN A 431 -16.06 -26.48 3.97
N THR A 432 -15.65 -26.32 2.72
CA THR A 432 -15.48 -27.36 1.70
C THR A 432 -14.00 -27.52 1.36
N ILE A 433 -13.28 -26.42 1.10
CA ILE A 433 -11.83 -26.42 0.82
C ILE A 433 -11.09 -26.60 2.15
N MET A 434 -10.22 -27.61 2.26
CA MET A 434 -9.47 -27.94 3.49
C MET A 434 -7.94 -27.83 3.33
N PHE A 435 -7.44 -27.73 2.10
CA PHE A 435 -6.01 -27.66 1.79
C PHE A 435 -5.81 -27.01 0.42
N ILE A 436 -4.86 -26.08 0.33
CA ILE A 436 -4.38 -25.51 -0.94
C ILE A 436 -2.85 -25.61 -0.96
N ALA A 437 -2.27 -26.25 -1.98
CA ALA A 437 -0.83 -26.44 -2.12
C ALA A 437 -0.29 -25.84 -3.44
N LEU A 438 0.83 -25.13 -3.32
CA LEU A 438 1.37 -24.17 -4.31
C LEU A 438 2.92 -24.18 -4.33
N GLY A 439 3.50 -23.52 -5.34
CA GLY A 439 4.96 -23.44 -5.56
C GLY A 439 5.39 -22.06 -6.03
N HIS A 440 6.12 -22.01 -7.16
CA HIS A 440 6.49 -20.84 -7.97
C HIS A 440 7.45 -19.83 -7.32
N THR A 441 7.37 -19.62 -6.01
CA THR A 441 8.23 -18.64 -5.31
C THR A 441 9.58 -19.22 -4.88
N HIS A 442 9.72 -20.55 -4.95
CA HIS A 442 10.88 -21.36 -4.56
C HIS A 442 11.23 -21.33 -3.06
N LYS A 443 10.43 -20.63 -2.25
CA LYS A 443 10.68 -20.42 -0.82
C LYS A 443 9.75 -21.28 0.03
N ASP A 444 10.22 -21.61 1.23
CA ASP A 444 9.36 -22.13 2.28
C ASP A 444 8.55 -20.96 2.88
N HIS A 445 7.26 -20.86 2.53
CA HIS A 445 6.33 -19.89 3.14
C HIS A 445 4.86 -20.30 2.94
N PHE A 446 3.93 -19.43 3.32
CA PHE A 446 2.50 -19.69 3.28
C PHE A 446 1.73 -18.36 3.17
N GLU A 447 0.51 -18.38 2.62
CA GLU A 447 -0.39 -17.21 2.61
C GLU A 447 -1.69 -17.57 3.35
N VAL A 448 -2.24 -16.66 4.14
CA VAL A 448 -3.50 -16.89 4.87
C VAL A 448 -4.64 -16.11 4.22
N TYR A 449 -5.79 -16.76 4.06
CA TYR A 449 -7.03 -16.10 3.63
C TYR A 449 -7.81 -15.66 4.86
N TYR A 450 -8.52 -14.56 4.71
CA TYR A 450 -9.32 -13.94 5.74
C TYR A 450 -10.72 -13.61 5.22
N GLU A 451 -11.69 -13.57 6.13
CA GLU A 451 -13.06 -13.18 5.82
C GLU A 451 -13.10 -11.75 5.25
N ASN A 452 -13.89 -11.54 4.20
CA ASN A 452 -13.99 -10.33 3.37
C ASN A 452 -12.73 -9.87 2.61
N ALA A 453 -11.58 -10.53 2.75
CA ALA A 453 -10.24 -10.01 2.40
C ALA A 453 -9.74 -8.88 3.32
N ASP A 454 -10.13 -8.93 4.60
CA ASP A 454 -9.60 -8.09 5.68
C ASP A 454 -8.72 -8.96 6.59
N VAL A 455 -7.42 -8.64 6.73
CA VAL A 455 -6.48 -9.43 7.56
C VAL A 455 -6.86 -9.50 9.05
N LYS A 456 -7.76 -8.63 9.51
CA LYS A 456 -8.34 -8.65 10.88
C LYS A 456 -9.63 -9.46 10.97
N GLY A 457 -10.14 -9.90 9.82
CA GLY A 457 -11.19 -10.88 9.72
C GLY A 457 -10.73 -12.23 10.30
N ARG A 458 -11.68 -13.16 10.39
CA ARG A 458 -11.38 -14.53 10.80
C ARG A 458 -10.49 -15.19 9.73
N PRO A 459 -9.35 -15.83 10.08
CA PRO A 459 -8.59 -16.61 9.11
C PRO A 459 -9.42 -17.84 8.69
N ILE A 460 -9.57 -18.05 7.40
CA ILE A 460 -10.49 -19.03 6.82
C ILE A 460 -9.80 -20.21 6.14
N GLN A 461 -8.59 -20.01 5.62
CA GLN A 461 -7.83 -21.02 4.87
C GLN A 461 -6.34 -20.62 4.81
N VAL A 462 -5.46 -21.59 4.52
CA VAL A 462 -4.02 -21.39 4.30
C VAL A 462 -3.61 -21.97 2.94
N ASN A 463 -2.95 -21.15 2.14
CA ASN A 463 -2.12 -21.55 1.01
C ASN A 463 -0.77 -22.04 1.52
N TRP A 464 -0.40 -23.25 1.13
CA TRP A 464 0.88 -23.84 1.47
C TRP A 464 1.85 -23.76 0.29
N ILE A 465 2.82 -22.85 0.37
CA ILE A 465 3.88 -22.75 -0.64
C ILE A 465 5.06 -23.60 -0.17
N ALA A 466 5.50 -24.54 -1.01
CA ALA A 466 6.67 -25.36 -0.70
C ALA A 466 7.97 -24.71 -1.22
N PRO A 467 9.10 -24.92 -0.53
CA PRO A 467 10.41 -24.56 -1.07
C PRO A 467 10.72 -25.41 -2.30
N SER A 468 11.57 -24.87 -3.16
CA SER A 468 11.95 -25.53 -4.40
C SER A 468 12.86 -26.73 -4.20
N LEU A 469 12.73 -27.72 -5.09
CA LEU A 469 13.76 -28.73 -5.25
C LEU A 469 14.98 -28.18 -6.04
N THR A 470 14.79 -27.12 -6.83
CA THR A 470 15.90 -26.38 -7.43
C THR A 470 16.72 -25.57 -6.42
N THR A 471 17.97 -25.27 -6.79
CA THR A 471 18.83 -24.29 -6.11
C THR A 471 18.56 -22.84 -6.53
N TYR A 472 17.79 -22.65 -7.61
CA TYR A 472 17.57 -21.31 -8.17
C TYR A 472 16.59 -20.50 -7.29
N ALA A 473 16.87 -19.28 -6.88
CA ALA A 473 18.17 -18.64 -6.80
C ALA A 473 18.62 -18.60 -5.34
N ASP A 474 19.89 -18.94 -5.12
CA ASP A 474 20.59 -18.76 -3.85
C ASP A 474 20.05 -19.64 -2.69
N GLY A 475 19.37 -20.77 -3.02
CA GLY A 475 18.78 -21.71 -2.07
C GLY A 475 19.38 -23.12 -2.12
N ASN A 476 19.17 -23.92 -1.07
CA ASN A 476 19.50 -25.36 -1.06
C ASN A 476 18.33 -26.18 -1.64
N PRO A 477 18.58 -27.33 -2.29
CA PRO A 477 17.52 -28.23 -2.74
C PRO A 477 16.68 -28.73 -1.57
N SER A 478 15.37 -28.54 -1.65
CA SER A 478 14.43 -28.87 -0.57
C SER A 478 13.16 -29.57 -1.08
N TYR A 479 12.44 -30.25 -0.19
CA TYR A 479 11.11 -30.77 -0.46
C TYR A 479 10.25 -30.79 0.81
N ARG A 480 8.93 -30.86 0.62
CA ARG A 480 7.95 -30.82 1.71
C ARG A 480 7.18 -32.15 1.80
N VAL A 481 6.90 -32.61 3.00
CA VAL A 481 5.97 -33.72 3.28
C VAL A 481 4.86 -33.21 4.17
N TYR A 482 3.62 -33.60 3.91
CA TYR A 482 2.48 -33.32 4.78
C TYR A 482 1.97 -34.60 5.44
N GLU A 483 1.58 -34.50 6.70
CA GLU A 483 0.68 -35.44 7.34
C GLU A 483 -0.74 -34.87 7.29
N ILE A 484 -1.73 -35.66 6.90
CA ILE A 484 -3.11 -35.23 6.65
C ILE A 484 -4.11 -36.17 7.35
N ASP A 485 -5.22 -35.64 7.84
CA ASP A 485 -6.32 -36.42 8.42
C ASP A 485 -6.92 -37.40 7.40
N GLY A 486 -6.99 -38.67 7.77
CA GLY A 486 -7.04 -39.76 6.79
C GLY A 486 -8.42 -40.23 6.38
N ASN A 487 -8.46 -41.18 5.45
CA ASN A 487 -9.71 -41.71 4.90
C ASN A 487 -10.48 -42.56 5.93
N TYR A 488 -11.49 -41.97 6.57
CA TYR A 488 -12.51 -42.62 7.39
C TYR A 488 -13.82 -41.80 7.38
N GLN A 489 -14.92 -42.40 7.85
CA GLN A 489 -16.23 -41.72 7.85
C GLN A 489 -16.23 -40.50 8.78
N GLY A 490 -16.47 -39.32 8.21
CA GLY A 490 -16.47 -38.05 8.94
C GLY A 490 -15.09 -37.39 9.05
N SER A 491 -14.09 -37.90 8.33
CA SER A 491 -12.78 -37.26 8.21
C SER A 491 -12.89 -35.80 7.73
N SER A 492 -11.98 -34.98 8.25
CA SER A 492 -11.82 -33.59 7.88
C SER A 492 -10.92 -33.37 6.68
N PHE A 493 -10.00 -34.29 6.42
CA PHE A 493 -8.89 -34.17 5.46
C PHE A 493 -7.99 -32.93 5.65
N THR A 494 -7.92 -32.35 6.85
CA THR A 494 -6.99 -31.24 7.15
C THR A 494 -5.53 -31.68 7.22
N VAL A 495 -4.59 -30.73 7.04
CA VAL A 495 -3.17 -30.92 7.37
C VAL A 495 -2.99 -31.01 8.89
N LEU A 496 -2.09 -31.89 9.33
CA LEU A 496 -1.78 -32.22 10.73
C LEU A 496 -0.31 -31.94 11.08
N GLU A 497 0.60 -32.18 10.14
CA GLU A 497 2.01 -31.77 10.22
C GLU A 497 2.52 -31.42 8.82
N ALA A 498 3.54 -30.57 8.75
CA ALA A 498 4.32 -30.28 7.55
C ALA A 498 5.81 -30.44 7.88
N GLU A 499 6.55 -31.21 7.10
CA GLU A 499 7.96 -31.52 7.33
C GLU A 499 8.77 -31.01 6.13
N THR A 500 9.72 -30.11 6.36
CA THR A 500 10.63 -29.64 5.31
C THR A 500 11.96 -30.38 5.44
N TYR A 501 12.42 -30.90 4.31
CA TYR A 501 13.69 -31.60 4.18
C TYR A 501 14.56 -30.84 3.20
N TYR A 502 15.85 -30.72 3.52
CA TYR A 502 16.84 -30.09 2.65
C TYR A 502 18.10 -30.93 2.56
N THR A 503 18.95 -30.59 1.58
CA THR A 503 20.35 -30.99 1.60
C THR A 503 21.24 -29.76 1.41
N ASP A 504 22.27 -29.63 2.24
CA ASP A 504 23.35 -28.68 1.99
C ASP A 504 24.17 -29.20 0.79
N VAL A 505 23.94 -28.60 -0.38
CA VAL A 505 24.51 -29.08 -1.64
C VAL A 505 25.98 -28.70 -1.81
N GLU A 506 26.48 -27.69 -1.07
CA GLU A 506 27.89 -27.29 -1.07
C GLU A 506 28.77 -28.26 -0.26
N LYS A 507 28.20 -28.94 0.74
CA LYS A 507 28.87 -30.04 1.46
C LYS A 507 29.02 -31.32 0.61
N ALA A 508 28.30 -31.43 -0.50
CA ALA A 508 28.33 -32.61 -1.36
C ALA A 508 29.44 -32.55 -2.43
N THR A 509 30.04 -33.70 -2.73
CA THR A 509 31.06 -33.87 -3.79
C THR A 509 30.70 -35.04 -4.70
N GLU A 510 31.38 -35.24 -5.83
CA GLU A 510 31.14 -36.39 -6.71
C GLU A 510 31.30 -37.74 -5.97
N ASP A 511 32.31 -37.85 -5.09
CA ASP A 511 32.57 -39.04 -4.27
C ASP A 511 31.72 -39.09 -2.98
N THR A 512 31.08 -37.98 -2.57
CA THR A 512 30.28 -37.87 -1.33
C THR A 512 28.90 -37.26 -1.65
N PRO A 513 27.87 -38.09 -1.92
CA PRO A 513 26.57 -37.60 -2.37
C PRO A 513 25.85 -36.74 -1.31
N PRO A 514 24.82 -35.96 -1.71
CA PRO A 514 24.07 -35.08 -0.82
C PRO A 514 23.42 -35.87 0.31
N VAL A 515 23.49 -35.32 1.51
CA VAL A 515 22.84 -35.87 2.70
C VAL A 515 21.58 -35.06 2.94
N TRP A 516 20.47 -35.59 2.42
CA TRP A 516 19.13 -35.11 2.76
C TRP A 516 18.83 -35.39 4.21
N GLN A 517 18.38 -34.36 4.91
CA GLN A 517 18.04 -34.38 6.32
C GLN A 517 16.73 -33.63 6.52
N LEU A 518 15.99 -34.02 7.56
CA LEU A 518 14.90 -33.20 8.07
C LEU A 518 15.51 -31.85 8.45
N GLU A 519 15.04 -30.77 7.84
CA GLU A 519 15.38 -29.42 8.26
C GLU A 519 14.63 -29.16 9.56
N TYR A 520 13.30 -29.27 9.49
CA TYR A 520 12.40 -29.02 10.59
C TYR A 520 11.03 -29.67 10.35
N LYS A 521 10.25 -29.85 11.42
CA LYS A 521 8.79 -30.04 11.30
C LYS A 521 8.08 -28.79 11.75
N PHE A 522 7.03 -28.41 11.05
CA PHE A 522 6.39 -27.11 11.16
C PHE A 522 5.77 -26.90 12.54
N THR A 523 5.08 -27.91 13.10
CA THR A 523 4.55 -27.80 14.47
C THR A 523 5.66 -27.84 15.54
N GLU A 524 6.71 -28.62 15.34
CA GLU A 524 7.81 -28.77 16.33
C GLU A 524 8.73 -27.53 16.39
N GLU A 525 9.11 -26.99 15.22
CA GLU A 525 10.01 -25.85 15.07
C GLU A 525 9.37 -24.55 15.53
N TYR A 526 8.16 -24.29 15.02
CA TYR A 526 7.43 -23.07 15.34
C TYR A 526 6.61 -23.19 16.64
N GLY A 527 6.51 -24.39 17.22
CA GLY A 527 5.81 -24.66 18.47
C GLY A 527 4.29 -24.56 18.36
N MET A 528 3.73 -24.85 17.19
CA MET A 528 2.30 -24.72 16.90
C MET A 528 1.50 -25.90 17.49
N PRO A 529 0.30 -25.67 18.04
CA PRO A 529 -0.53 -26.75 18.59
C PRO A 529 -1.22 -27.58 17.49
N ASP A 530 -1.52 -26.96 16.36
CA ASP A 530 -2.05 -27.58 15.14
C ASP A 530 -1.70 -26.71 13.91
N LEU A 531 -2.22 -27.09 12.74
CA LEU A 531 -1.99 -26.39 11.46
C LEU A 531 -3.27 -25.76 10.89
N SER A 532 -4.20 -25.36 11.75
CA SER A 532 -5.38 -24.58 11.35
C SER A 532 -5.01 -23.15 10.93
N PRO A 533 -5.87 -22.46 10.15
CA PRO A 533 -5.70 -21.03 9.85
C PRO A 533 -5.56 -20.16 11.11
N ASN A 534 -6.12 -20.59 12.25
CA ASN A 534 -5.92 -19.91 13.53
C ASN A 534 -4.48 -20.06 14.01
N SER A 535 -3.93 -21.28 14.07
CA SER A 535 -2.53 -21.50 14.47
C SER A 535 -1.55 -20.89 13.47
N PHE A 536 -1.89 -20.84 12.19
CA PHE A 536 -1.13 -20.08 11.20
C PHE A 536 -1.17 -18.57 11.42
N ASN A 537 -2.31 -18.00 11.81
CA ASN A 537 -2.39 -16.61 12.21
C ASN A 537 -1.63 -16.35 13.52
N GLU A 538 -1.70 -17.27 14.49
CA GLU A 538 -0.86 -17.24 15.69
C GLU A 538 0.62 -17.31 15.32
N LEU A 539 1.02 -18.08 14.29
CA LEU A 539 2.39 -18.09 13.79
C LEU A 539 2.77 -16.82 13.03
N ILE A 540 1.89 -16.25 12.19
CA ILE A 540 2.17 -14.95 11.56
C ILE A 540 2.44 -13.93 12.64
N ASN A 541 1.53 -13.82 13.61
CA ASN A 541 1.75 -12.97 14.78
C ASN A 541 3.10 -13.31 15.41
N LYS A 542 3.39 -14.60 15.70
CA LYS A 542 4.64 -15.08 16.31
C LYS A 542 5.93 -14.99 15.44
N LEU A 543 5.84 -14.59 14.18
CA LEU A 543 6.99 -14.37 13.30
C LEU A 543 7.18 -12.88 13.05
N ASP A 544 6.06 -12.18 12.94
CA ASP A 544 5.98 -10.74 12.88
C ASP A 544 6.50 -10.10 14.15
N SER A 545 6.19 -10.73 15.29
CA SER A 545 6.63 -10.31 16.59
C SER A 545 7.94 -10.94 17.08
N ASP A 546 8.82 -11.45 16.19
CA ASP A 546 10.05 -12.15 16.59
C ASP A 546 11.36 -11.71 15.84
N ASP A 547 12.17 -10.66 16.23
CA ASP A 547 13.55 -10.20 15.76
C ASP A 547 14.32 -11.10 14.73
N ILE A 548 13.74 -11.44 13.60
CA ILE A 548 14.33 -12.36 12.60
C ILE A 548 14.43 -11.62 11.27
N LEU A 549 13.57 -10.62 11.04
CA LEU A 549 13.63 -9.73 9.89
C LEU A 549 14.96 -8.97 9.83
N LYS A 550 15.53 -8.58 10.98
CA LYS A 550 16.90 -8.03 11.09
C LYS A 550 18.02 -8.84 10.42
N ALA A 551 17.90 -10.15 10.34
CA ALA A 551 18.99 -11.00 9.83
C ALA A 551 19.09 -10.98 8.30
N ILE A 552 18.01 -10.60 7.60
CA ILE A 552 17.85 -10.80 6.15
C ILE A 552 18.23 -9.53 5.34
N GLU A 553 18.17 -8.34 5.95
CA GLU A 553 18.42 -7.05 5.26
C GLU A 553 19.89 -6.78 4.84
N ILE A 554 20.85 -7.64 5.23
CA ILE A 554 22.30 -7.38 5.13
C ILE A 554 22.84 -7.26 3.68
N PHE A 555 22.11 -7.69 2.64
CA PHE A 555 22.71 -8.03 1.35
C PHE A 555 22.64 -7.03 0.17
N SER A 556 22.05 -5.81 0.30
CA SER A 556 22.06 -4.83 -0.81
C SER A 556 21.98 -3.33 -0.43
N GLY A 557 23.13 -2.64 -0.43
CA GLY A 557 23.23 -1.16 -0.56
C GLY A 557 23.29 -0.70 -2.04
N ASN A 558 23.28 0.59 -2.38
CA ASN A 558 23.31 1.78 -1.51
C ASN A 558 21.95 2.46 -1.38
N SER A 559 21.47 2.40 -0.14
CA SER A 559 20.39 3.17 0.47
C SER A 559 20.87 3.69 1.84
N GLU A 560 22.14 4.07 1.98
CA GLU A 560 22.86 4.15 3.27
C GLU A 560 22.34 5.18 4.31
N THR A 561 21.36 6.01 3.97
CA THR A 561 20.58 6.78 4.97
C THR A 561 19.13 6.34 5.05
N LYS A 562 18.42 6.19 3.92
CA LYS A 562 16.98 5.83 3.92
C LYS A 562 16.67 4.36 4.16
N GLY A 563 17.62 3.49 3.79
CA GLY A 563 17.69 2.10 4.22
C GLY A 563 18.23 1.98 5.64
N LEU A 564 18.95 2.97 6.17
CA LEU A 564 19.32 3.02 7.58
C LEU A 564 18.13 3.42 8.44
N GLU A 565 17.37 4.44 8.03
CA GLU A 565 16.06 4.81 8.60
C GLU A 565 15.07 3.65 8.55
N CYS A 566 15.00 2.95 7.41
CA CYS A 566 14.16 1.76 7.27
C CYS A 566 14.62 0.61 8.16
N ALA A 567 15.88 0.18 8.09
CA ALA A 567 16.43 -0.91 8.91
C ALA A 567 16.43 -0.60 10.41
N ALA A 568 16.55 0.68 10.78
CA ALA A 568 16.37 1.15 12.15
C ALA A 568 14.90 1.04 12.58
N CYS A 569 13.95 1.43 11.71
CA CYS A 569 12.53 1.29 12.00
C CYS A 569 12.12 -0.19 12.06
N THR A 570 12.33 -0.96 10.99
CA THR A 570 11.98 -2.39 10.94
C THR A 570 12.65 -3.11 12.10
N GLY A 571 13.94 -2.86 12.34
CA GLY A 571 14.66 -3.45 13.44
C GLY A 571 14.21 -3.03 14.85
N VAL A 572 13.71 -1.79 15.06
CA VAL A 572 13.15 -1.40 16.36
C VAL A 572 11.78 -2.02 16.57
N VAL A 573 10.95 -2.11 15.53
CA VAL A 573 9.60 -2.69 15.58
C VAL A 573 9.67 -4.22 15.77
N ASP A 574 10.54 -4.91 15.02
CA ASP A 574 10.89 -6.35 15.12
C ASP A 574 11.39 -6.73 16.54
N THR A 575 12.08 -5.83 17.27
CA THR A 575 12.40 -6.03 18.71
C THR A 575 11.25 -5.71 19.65
N LEU A 576 10.57 -4.59 19.40
CA LEU A 576 9.46 -4.14 20.23
C LEU A 576 8.40 -5.24 20.31
N GLN A 577 8.10 -5.83 19.16
CA GLN A 577 7.22 -6.96 19.06
C GLN A 577 7.83 -8.24 19.71
N LYS A 578 9.15 -8.52 19.62
CA LYS A 578 9.81 -9.60 20.43
C LYS A 578 9.57 -9.49 21.90
N MET A 579 9.71 -8.28 22.41
CA MET A 579 9.58 -8.04 23.83
C MET A 579 8.13 -8.27 24.26
N ILE A 580 7.16 -7.90 23.42
CA ILE A 580 5.73 -8.19 23.61
C ILE A 580 5.47 -9.71 23.67
N GLU A 581 5.93 -10.50 22.69
CA GLU A 581 5.75 -11.98 22.70
C GLU A 581 6.33 -12.64 23.94
N ASN A 582 7.56 -12.26 24.27
CA ASN A 582 8.33 -12.88 25.35
C ASN A 582 7.83 -12.43 26.74
N GLY A 583 6.65 -11.82 26.81
CA GLY A 583 5.99 -11.40 28.05
C GLY A 583 6.80 -10.37 28.83
N LYS A 584 7.58 -9.53 28.14
CA LYS A 584 8.29 -8.44 28.78
C LYS A 584 7.32 -7.45 29.38
N THR A 585 7.70 -6.90 30.52
CA THR A 585 6.91 -5.85 31.16
C THR A 585 6.95 -4.59 30.31
N ASP A 586 5.86 -3.81 30.31
CA ASP A 586 5.77 -2.51 29.62
C ASP A 586 7.00 -1.63 29.91
N THR A 587 7.47 -1.65 31.16
CA THR A 587 8.69 -0.95 31.60
C THR A 587 9.97 -1.45 30.93
N GLU A 588 10.13 -2.76 30.67
CA GLU A 588 11.29 -3.25 29.91
C GLU A 588 11.24 -2.78 28.46
N ILE A 589 10.06 -2.80 27.84
CA ILE A 589 9.82 -2.36 26.46
C ILE A 589 10.09 -0.86 26.31
N GLU A 590 9.53 -0.05 27.21
CA GLU A 590 9.71 1.40 27.28
C GLU A 590 11.19 1.78 27.42
N ASN A 591 11.93 1.11 28.31
CA ASN A 591 13.38 1.32 28.45
C ASN A 591 14.17 0.97 27.18
N PHE A 592 13.75 -0.07 26.43
CA PHE A 592 14.36 -0.41 25.15
C PHE A 592 14.09 0.67 24.09
N LEU A 593 12.87 1.20 24.01
CA LEU A 593 12.50 2.25 23.05
C LEU A 593 13.22 3.58 23.35
N ILE A 594 13.28 4.00 24.62
CA ILE A 594 14.05 5.19 25.05
C ILE A 594 15.51 5.06 24.61
N LYS A 595 16.14 3.92 24.92
CA LYS A 595 17.53 3.66 24.57
C LYS A 595 17.75 3.61 23.06
N SER A 596 16.85 2.97 22.31
CA SER A 596 16.96 2.90 20.85
C SER A 596 16.89 4.28 20.21
N CYS A 597 15.98 5.14 20.66
CA CYS A 597 15.88 6.53 20.22
C CYS A 597 17.19 7.32 20.48
N GLN A 598 17.80 7.13 21.66
CA GLN A 598 19.06 7.76 22.07
C GLN A 598 20.27 7.23 21.28
N ASP A 599 20.44 5.91 21.19
CA ASP A 599 21.59 5.27 20.52
C ASP A 599 21.58 5.55 19.01
N LEU A 600 20.40 5.56 18.38
CA LEU A 600 20.20 5.89 16.96
C LEU A 600 20.19 7.41 16.69
N LYS A 601 20.12 8.25 17.73
CA LYS A 601 20.02 9.72 17.65
C LYS A 601 18.82 10.20 16.82
N ILE A 602 17.69 9.52 16.97
CA ILE A 602 16.42 9.93 16.36
C ILE A 602 16.06 11.31 16.92
N GLU A 603 16.05 11.42 18.24
CA GLU A 603 15.79 12.66 18.95
C GLU A 603 16.88 13.03 19.97
N GLU A 604 16.78 14.21 20.57
CA GLU A 604 17.62 14.54 21.73
C GLU A 604 17.27 13.67 22.93
N ASP A 605 18.27 13.31 23.73
CA ASP A 605 18.15 12.28 24.78
C ASP A 605 16.98 12.53 25.76
N TYR A 606 16.66 13.81 26.02
CA TYR A 606 15.54 14.26 26.84
C TYR A 606 14.18 14.10 26.15
N ILE A 607 14.10 14.39 24.85
CA ILE A 607 12.87 14.20 24.07
C ILE A 607 12.61 12.71 23.88
N CYS A 608 13.63 11.90 23.56
CA CYS A 608 13.52 10.44 23.50
C CYS A 608 12.95 9.82 24.78
N ASP A 609 13.48 10.24 25.94
CA ASP A 609 13.02 9.81 27.25
C ASP A 609 11.54 10.16 27.46
N HIS A 610 11.16 11.42 27.28
CA HIS A 610 9.81 11.90 27.56
C HIS A 610 8.75 11.47 26.52
N ILE A 611 9.07 11.43 25.22
CA ILE A 611 8.11 11.10 24.17
C ILE A 611 7.73 9.60 24.21
N ILE A 612 8.70 8.73 24.47
CA ILE A 612 8.43 7.29 24.61
C ILE A 612 7.57 7.03 25.85
N HIS A 613 7.85 7.70 26.97
CA HIS A 613 6.99 7.63 28.18
C HIS A 613 5.53 8.05 27.93
N GLN A 614 5.23 8.85 26.89
CA GLN A 614 3.87 9.26 26.54
C GLN A 614 3.17 8.29 25.58
N PHE A 615 3.89 7.75 24.60
CA PHE A 615 3.32 6.94 23.52
C PHE A 615 3.38 5.42 23.77
N ALA A 616 4.29 4.93 24.63
CA ALA A 616 4.56 3.49 24.76
C ALA A 616 3.31 2.65 25.08
N ASP A 617 2.50 3.00 26.09
CA ASP A 617 1.34 2.17 26.50
C ASP A 617 0.28 2.03 25.38
N GLU A 618 0.04 3.08 24.58
CA GLU A 618 -0.93 3.01 23.46
C GLU A 618 -0.34 2.35 22.21
N VAL A 619 0.96 2.54 21.93
CA VAL A 619 1.67 1.85 20.83
C VAL A 619 1.79 0.35 21.11
N ILE A 620 2.20 -0.05 22.32
CA ILE A 620 2.25 -1.45 22.76
C ILE A 620 0.85 -2.08 22.66
N PHE A 621 -0.20 -1.34 23.04
CA PHE A 621 -1.58 -1.80 22.88
C PHE A 621 -2.00 -2.03 21.43
N VAL A 622 -1.67 -1.11 20.53
CA VAL A 622 -2.00 -1.28 19.10
C VAL A 622 -1.23 -2.46 18.52
N LEU A 623 0.07 -2.58 18.80
CA LEU A 623 0.90 -3.68 18.30
C LEU A 623 0.53 -5.06 18.88
N THR A 624 -0.12 -5.10 20.06
CA THR A 624 -0.66 -6.36 20.62
C THR A 624 -2.01 -6.77 20.04
N HIS A 625 -2.71 -5.89 19.31
CA HIS A 625 -4.08 -6.11 18.85
C HIS A 625 -4.31 -5.88 17.35
N ALA A 626 -3.36 -5.28 16.64
CA ALA A 626 -3.36 -5.12 15.19
C ALA A 626 -2.50 -6.21 14.54
N ILE A 627 -2.98 -6.77 13.44
CA ILE A 627 -2.21 -7.66 12.57
C ILE A 627 -1.53 -6.76 11.54
N VAL A 628 -0.34 -6.27 11.87
CA VAL A 628 0.44 -5.29 11.07
C VAL A 628 1.94 -5.49 11.29
N THR A 629 2.66 -5.68 10.20
CA THR A 629 4.07 -6.07 10.21
C THR A 629 5.05 -4.91 10.44
N PRO A 630 6.31 -5.14 10.87
CA PRO A 630 7.37 -4.12 10.85
C PRO A 630 7.49 -3.42 9.49
N ALA A 631 7.29 -4.17 8.41
CA ALA A 631 7.28 -3.63 7.05
C ALA A 631 6.09 -2.68 6.82
N GLU A 632 4.88 -3.04 7.23
CA GLU A 632 3.67 -2.22 7.07
C GLU A 632 3.68 -0.98 7.97
N ILE A 633 4.05 -1.14 9.24
CA ILE A 633 4.20 -0.04 10.21
C ILE A 633 5.26 0.95 9.70
N CYS A 634 6.46 0.46 9.37
CA CYS A 634 7.53 1.34 8.89
C CYS A 634 7.25 1.89 7.49
N GLY A 635 6.44 1.23 6.66
CA GLY A 635 5.97 1.76 5.38
C GLY A 635 5.01 2.95 5.52
N ALA A 636 4.25 3.02 6.62
CA ALA A 636 3.38 4.16 6.91
C ALA A 636 4.16 5.41 7.38
N PHE A 637 5.24 5.23 8.15
CA PHE A 637 6.01 6.35 8.74
C PHE A 637 7.32 6.69 8.01
N VAL A 638 8.01 5.73 7.41
CA VAL A 638 9.32 5.91 6.75
C VAL A 638 9.18 5.77 5.23
N LYS A 639 9.37 6.89 4.53
CA LYS A 639 9.16 6.98 3.07
C LYS A 639 10.10 6.04 2.29
N LYS A 640 9.51 4.99 1.68
CA LYS A 640 10.19 3.87 0.96
C LYS A 640 10.80 2.80 1.87
N CYS A 641 10.33 2.69 3.11
CA CYS A 641 10.44 1.45 3.88
C CYS A 641 9.22 0.57 3.59
N GLY A 642 9.31 -0.73 3.89
CA GLY A 642 8.14 -1.61 3.90
C GLY A 642 7.65 -2.15 2.55
N VAL A 643 6.49 -2.82 2.62
CA VAL A 643 5.74 -3.40 1.48
C VAL A 643 4.98 -2.31 0.69
N SER A 644 4.46 -2.68 -0.48
CA SER A 644 3.73 -1.75 -1.37
C SER A 644 2.32 -1.38 -0.89
N GLU A 645 1.79 -2.06 0.12
CA GLU A 645 0.50 -1.79 0.72
C GLU A 645 0.74 -1.15 2.09
N ASN A 646 0.35 0.11 2.21
CA ASN A 646 0.31 0.81 3.49
C ASN A 646 -1.02 0.42 4.16
N PRO A 647 -1.01 -0.10 5.41
CA PRO A 647 -2.23 -0.54 6.10
C PRO A 647 -3.21 0.59 6.41
N LEU A 648 -2.88 1.84 6.04
CA LEU A 648 -3.72 3.03 6.13
C LEU A 648 -4.17 3.59 4.75
N ASP A 649 -3.93 2.86 3.65
CA ASP A 649 -4.36 3.25 2.29
C ASP A 649 -5.66 2.54 1.83
N ASP A 650 -6.30 1.76 2.71
CA ASP A 650 -7.46 0.93 2.35
C ASP A 650 -8.62 1.73 1.77
N MET A 651 -9.17 1.19 0.68
CA MET A 651 -10.39 1.67 0.07
C MET A 651 -11.57 0.81 0.52
N TRP A 652 -12.36 1.34 1.45
CA TRP A 652 -13.55 0.67 1.97
C TRP A 652 -14.86 1.20 1.33
N PRO A 653 -15.85 0.33 1.07
CA PRO A 653 -17.09 0.72 0.41
C PRO A 653 -18.00 1.52 1.36
N PHE A 654 -18.63 2.57 0.83
CA PHE A 654 -19.59 3.39 1.56
C PHE A 654 -20.84 3.69 0.71
N GLU A 655 -22.03 3.49 1.30
CA GLU A 655 -23.29 3.72 0.60
C GLU A 655 -23.65 5.21 0.59
N ILE A 656 -23.44 5.87 -0.56
CA ILE A 656 -23.89 7.23 -0.80
C ILE A 656 -25.40 7.23 -1.05
N PRO A 657 -26.22 7.98 -0.27
CA PRO A 657 -27.67 7.98 -0.45
C PRO A 657 -28.07 8.39 -1.88
N PRO A 658 -29.01 7.68 -2.53
CA PRO A 658 -29.43 8.02 -3.88
C PRO A 658 -30.26 9.31 -3.94
N GLY A 659 -30.69 9.69 -5.16
CA GLY A 659 -31.63 10.78 -5.35
C GLY A 659 -31.05 12.19 -5.23
N LYS A 660 -29.80 12.40 -5.69
CA LYS A 660 -29.17 13.73 -5.79
C LYS A 660 -30.13 14.73 -6.47
N PRO A 661 -30.48 15.87 -5.83
CA PRO A 661 -31.30 16.90 -6.45
C PRO A 661 -30.71 17.44 -7.75
N VAL A 662 -31.55 18.07 -8.58
CA VAL A 662 -31.08 18.80 -9.77
C VAL A 662 -30.07 19.86 -9.35
N VAL A 663 -28.89 19.85 -9.98
CA VAL A 663 -27.81 20.82 -9.71
C VAL A 663 -28.31 22.23 -9.99
N ASN A 664 -28.28 23.07 -8.95
CA ASN A 664 -28.56 24.50 -9.06
C ASN A 664 -27.25 25.28 -9.13
N SER A 665 -27.25 26.43 -9.79
CA SER A 665 -26.12 27.36 -9.73
C SER A 665 -25.87 27.84 -8.31
N TRP A 666 -24.60 28.10 -7.95
CA TRP A 666 -24.25 28.68 -6.65
C TRP A 666 -25.08 29.95 -6.35
N PRO A 667 -25.60 30.13 -5.12
CA PRO A 667 -26.45 31.28 -4.78
C PRO A 667 -25.77 32.63 -5.03
N LYS A 668 -26.43 33.51 -5.78
CA LYS A 668 -25.94 34.88 -6.06
C LYS A 668 -26.65 35.90 -5.16
N VAL A 669 -26.01 36.21 -4.04
CA VAL A 669 -26.55 37.13 -3.03
C VAL A 669 -25.96 38.53 -3.24
N THR A 670 -26.73 39.43 -3.86
CA THR A 670 -26.27 40.81 -4.16
C THR A 670 -26.75 41.86 -3.16
N ASN A 671 -27.90 41.61 -2.51
CA ASN A 671 -28.51 42.49 -1.51
C ASN A 671 -29.10 41.63 -0.38
N PRO A 672 -28.26 41.09 0.52
CA PRO A 672 -28.71 40.23 1.61
C PRO A 672 -29.63 41.02 2.57
N GLN A 673 -30.72 40.39 3.04
CA GLN A 673 -31.69 41.08 3.93
C GLN A 673 -31.12 41.33 5.34
N SER A 674 -30.26 40.42 5.78
CA SER A 674 -29.39 40.54 6.95
C SER A 674 -28.08 39.82 6.63
N LYS A 675 -27.06 40.02 7.45
CA LYS A 675 -25.75 39.35 7.34
C LYS A 675 -25.37 38.79 8.70
N LEU A 676 -24.58 37.73 8.73
CA LEU A 676 -23.98 37.19 9.96
C LEU A 676 -22.47 37.42 9.91
N ARG A 677 -21.88 38.00 10.97
CA ARG A 677 -20.44 38.20 11.10
C ARG A 677 -19.88 37.18 12.09
N VAL A 678 -18.91 36.39 11.65
CA VAL A 678 -18.49 35.17 12.35
C VAL A 678 -16.97 35.14 12.47
N LEU A 679 -16.46 35.04 13.69
CA LEU A 679 -15.03 34.84 13.95
C LEU A 679 -14.70 33.36 13.79
N HIS A 680 -13.56 33.04 13.18
CA HIS A 680 -12.97 31.70 13.14
C HIS A 680 -11.56 31.76 13.73
N LEU A 681 -11.40 31.09 14.87
CA LEU A 681 -10.12 30.85 15.53
C LEU A 681 -9.70 29.40 15.28
N THR A 682 -8.42 29.16 15.07
CA THR A 682 -7.87 27.82 14.83
C THR A 682 -6.41 27.79 15.22
N ASP A 683 -5.89 26.60 15.54
CA ASP A 683 -4.46 26.35 15.72
C ASP A 683 -3.86 27.38 16.70
N ILE A 684 -4.42 27.40 17.91
CA ILE A 684 -4.12 28.39 18.96
C ILE A 684 -2.79 28.08 19.62
N HIS A 685 -2.48 26.78 19.82
CA HIS A 685 -1.24 26.22 20.37
C HIS A 685 -0.52 27.11 21.40
N ILE A 686 -0.95 27.03 22.67
CA ILE A 686 -0.37 27.88 23.72
C ILE A 686 0.78 27.20 24.44
N ASP A 687 2.01 27.62 24.15
CA ASP A 687 3.17 27.18 24.92
C ASP A 687 3.22 27.86 26.29
N ARG A 688 3.08 27.03 27.34
CA ARG A 688 3.19 27.46 28.74
C ARG A 688 4.62 27.70 29.22
N ASN A 689 5.62 27.11 28.56
CA ASN A 689 7.04 27.23 28.91
C ASN A 689 7.80 28.18 27.95
N TYR A 690 7.08 28.91 27.09
CA TYR A 690 7.65 29.91 26.19
C TYR A 690 8.49 30.93 26.98
N THR A 691 9.78 31.00 26.68
CA THR A 691 10.76 31.77 27.44
C THR A 691 11.35 32.90 26.60
N VAL A 692 11.12 34.15 27.01
CA VAL A 692 11.62 35.35 26.33
C VAL A 692 13.15 35.37 26.33
N GLY A 693 13.76 35.70 25.19
CA GLY A 693 15.22 35.76 25.03
C GLY A 693 15.93 34.42 24.82
N SER A 694 15.21 33.29 24.89
CA SER A 694 15.73 31.98 24.44
C SER A 694 15.93 31.95 22.91
N GLU A 695 16.54 30.90 22.35
CA GLU A 695 16.76 30.84 20.89
C GLU A 695 15.45 30.56 20.15
N ALA A 696 15.09 31.42 19.19
CA ALA A 696 13.95 31.22 18.30
C ALA A 696 14.35 30.52 16.99
N ASN A 697 15.59 30.68 16.54
CA ASN A 697 16.09 30.15 15.27
C ASN A 697 16.97 28.90 15.50
N CYS A 698 16.38 27.89 16.14
CA CYS A 698 17.03 26.64 16.51
C CYS A 698 16.78 25.52 15.47
N GLY A 699 17.61 24.49 15.48
CA GLY A 699 17.48 23.26 14.70
C GLY A 699 18.34 22.16 15.29
N TYR A 700 18.35 20.95 14.72
CA TYR A 700 19.22 19.86 15.16
C TYR A 700 20.31 19.52 14.14
N ASP A 701 21.44 18.97 14.60
CA ASP A 701 22.55 18.51 13.74
C ASP A 701 22.50 16.98 13.62
N LYS A 702 21.44 16.46 12.98
CA LYS A 702 21.07 15.04 12.98
C LYS A 702 21.05 14.43 11.58
N LEU A 703 21.09 13.09 11.54
CA LEU A 703 20.95 12.27 10.33
C LEU A 703 19.51 12.14 9.85
N ILE A 704 18.55 12.27 10.76
CA ILE A 704 17.11 12.20 10.52
C ILE A 704 16.54 13.61 10.75
N ASP A 705 15.78 14.10 9.78
CA ASP A 705 15.19 15.43 9.81
C ASP A 705 14.06 15.45 10.85
N THR A 706 14.22 16.25 11.90
CA THR A 706 13.32 16.33 13.06
C THR A 706 13.01 17.78 13.37
N ASP A 707 11.73 18.13 13.45
CA ASP A 707 11.29 19.50 13.69
C ASP A 707 11.68 19.94 15.10
N ALA A 708 12.64 20.86 15.19
CA ALA A 708 13.05 21.43 16.46
C ALA A 708 11.97 22.40 16.98
N PHE A 709 11.64 22.30 18.27
CA PHE A 709 10.72 23.23 18.93
C PHE A 709 11.51 24.27 19.74
N CYS A 710 11.46 25.52 19.28
CA CYS A 710 12.30 26.60 19.78
C CYS A 710 11.58 27.49 20.81
N CYS A 711 12.16 28.64 21.15
CA CYS A 711 11.61 29.62 22.10
C CYS A 711 11.38 29.10 23.55
N ARG A 712 12.08 28.04 23.96
CA ARG A 712 12.07 27.48 25.32
C ARG A 712 13.46 27.49 25.96
N GLU A 713 13.51 27.57 27.29
CA GLU A 713 14.75 27.33 28.03
C GLU A 713 15.01 25.84 28.22
N TRP A 714 16.04 25.34 27.55
CA TRP A 714 16.54 23.96 27.71
C TRP A 714 17.58 23.88 28.84
N PRO A 715 17.59 22.81 29.66
CA PRO A 715 18.57 22.58 30.74
C PRO A 715 20.01 22.78 30.28
N ALA A 716 20.80 23.49 31.09
CA ALA A 716 22.12 24.01 30.70
C ALA A 716 23.17 22.93 30.39
N ASP A 717 22.96 21.71 30.90
CA ASP A 717 23.77 20.51 30.72
C ASP A 717 23.34 19.65 29.51
N LYS A 718 22.24 20.00 28.82
CA LYS A 718 21.63 19.21 27.73
C LYS A 718 21.42 19.96 26.40
N ARG A 719 21.99 21.16 26.21
CA ARG A 719 21.81 21.93 24.95
C ARG A 719 22.67 21.37 23.81
N LYS A 720 22.03 20.73 22.82
CA LYS A 720 22.64 20.35 21.52
C LYS A 720 21.94 20.94 20.29
N TYR A 721 20.92 21.80 20.46
CA TYR A 721 20.34 22.49 19.31
C TYR A 721 21.39 23.41 18.64
N LYS A 722 21.40 23.40 17.32
CA LYS A 722 22.21 24.22 16.44
C LYS A 722 21.47 25.53 16.15
N VAL A 723 22.17 26.65 16.23
CA VAL A 723 21.63 27.93 15.74
C VAL A 723 21.68 27.93 14.21
N LEU A 724 20.53 28.13 13.55
CA LEU A 724 20.42 28.07 12.09
C LEU A 724 20.87 29.40 11.46
N GLY A 725 22.18 29.62 11.44
CA GLY A 725 22.80 30.84 10.92
C GLY A 725 23.06 31.86 12.01
N SER A 726 22.22 32.90 12.11
CA SER A 726 22.33 33.91 13.18
C SER A 726 21.41 33.57 14.35
N SER A 727 21.88 33.81 15.57
CA SER A 727 21.08 33.66 16.80
C SER A 727 20.01 34.74 16.85
N VAL A 728 18.78 34.33 17.16
CA VAL A 728 17.60 35.19 17.22
C VAL A 728 16.94 35.00 18.59
N PRO A 729 16.96 36.02 19.48
CA PRO A 729 16.29 35.92 20.76
C PRO A 729 14.77 35.94 20.59
N ALA A 730 14.10 35.02 21.27
CA ALA A 730 12.66 34.87 21.32
C ALA A 730 11.99 36.16 21.84
N GLY A 731 11.15 36.77 21.00
CA GLY A 731 10.44 38.01 21.27
C GLY A 731 9.42 37.88 22.40
N TYR A 732 9.09 39.01 23.05
CA TYR A 732 8.16 39.01 24.18
C TYR A 732 6.78 38.45 23.82
N TRP A 733 6.28 38.70 22.61
CA TRP A 733 4.93 38.28 22.20
C TRP A 733 4.89 36.95 21.41
N GLY A 734 5.99 36.22 21.32
CA GLY A 734 6.12 35.10 20.37
C GLY A 734 7.18 35.41 19.32
N SER A 735 7.42 34.49 18.39
CA SER A 735 8.41 34.68 17.32
C SER A 735 8.03 33.83 16.10
N PRO A 736 8.08 34.37 14.88
CA PRO A 736 7.61 33.69 13.67
C PRO A 736 8.72 32.77 13.15
N TYR A 737 8.98 31.74 13.95
CA TYR A 737 9.91 30.64 13.72
C TYR A 737 9.17 29.32 14.04
N ILE A 738 9.88 28.23 14.25
CA ILE A 738 9.38 26.97 14.82
C ILE A 738 9.14 27.12 16.34
N CYS A 739 8.25 28.06 16.68
CA CYS A 739 7.81 28.38 18.04
C CYS A 739 6.31 28.55 18.09
N ASP A 740 5.70 28.12 19.20
CA ASP A 740 4.32 28.47 19.54
C ASP A 740 4.20 29.83 20.23
N ILE A 741 2.96 30.28 20.49
CA ILE A 741 2.70 31.56 21.14
C ILE A 741 2.61 31.43 22.68
N PRO A 742 3.10 32.42 23.43
CA PRO A 742 2.88 32.48 24.87
C PRO A 742 1.44 32.89 25.18
N TYR A 743 0.92 32.45 26.34
CA TYR A 743 -0.45 32.73 26.82
C TYR A 743 -0.89 34.20 26.75
N ARG A 744 0.05 35.13 26.95
CA ARG A 744 -0.19 36.59 26.87
C ARG A 744 -0.57 37.08 25.47
N THR A 745 -0.12 36.40 24.42
CA THR A 745 -0.43 36.75 23.02
C THR A 745 -1.84 36.33 22.65
N PHE A 746 -2.28 35.15 23.11
CA PHE A 746 -3.69 34.75 23.04
C PHE A 746 -4.59 35.75 23.79
N LEU A 747 -4.22 36.15 25.02
CA LEU A 747 -4.97 37.18 25.77
C LEU A 747 -5.03 38.53 25.03
N ASN A 748 -3.92 38.98 24.45
CA ASN A 748 -3.88 40.21 23.66
C ASN A 748 -4.73 40.14 22.39
N ALA A 749 -4.74 38.99 21.69
CA ALA A 749 -5.63 38.74 20.56
C ALA A 749 -7.10 38.84 20.99
N MET A 750 -7.49 38.15 22.07
CA MET A 750 -8.88 38.17 22.56
C MET A 750 -9.29 39.57 23.04
N GLU A 751 -8.40 40.30 23.70
CA GLU A 751 -8.62 41.70 24.09
C GLU A 751 -8.79 42.63 22.88
N HIS A 752 -7.98 42.45 21.83
CA HIS A 752 -8.12 43.21 20.59
C HIS A 752 -9.47 42.91 19.93
N ILE A 753 -9.76 41.62 19.67
CA ILE A 753 -10.95 41.17 18.94
C ILE A 753 -12.23 41.60 19.66
N SER A 754 -12.34 41.37 20.98
CA SER A 754 -13.54 41.73 21.76
C SER A 754 -13.81 43.24 21.89
N LYS A 755 -12.78 44.09 21.71
CA LYS A 755 -12.93 45.55 21.75
C LYS A 755 -13.26 46.16 20.39
N ASN A 756 -12.77 45.58 19.30
CA ASN A 756 -12.78 46.21 17.98
C ASN A 756 -13.89 45.68 17.05
N ASP A 757 -14.50 44.52 17.35
CA ASP A 757 -15.51 43.92 16.49
C ASP A 757 -16.63 43.23 17.29
N LYS A 758 -17.69 42.79 16.61
CA LYS A 758 -18.81 42.03 17.17
C LYS A 758 -19.21 40.91 16.22
N PHE A 759 -19.49 39.74 16.79
CA PHE A 759 -19.82 38.53 16.06
C PHE A 759 -21.15 37.96 16.53
N ASP A 760 -21.91 37.40 15.59
CA ASP A 760 -23.15 36.67 15.84
C ASP A 760 -22.87 35.31 16.47
N TYR A 761 -21.78 34.66 16.07
CA TYR A 761 -21.19 33.49 16.74
C TYR A 761 -19.69 33.37 16.41
N ILE A 762 -18.98 32.49 17.12
CA ILE A 762 -17.55 32.20 16.94
C ILE A 762 -17.39 30.70 16.64
N ILE A 763 -16.50 30.36 15.72
CA ILE A 763 -16.03 29.00 15.44
C ILE A 763 -14.62 28.83 16.02
N VAL A 764 -14.34 27.70 16.68
CA VAL A 764 -12.99 27.31 17.11
C VAL A 764 -12.70 25.90 16.62
N THR A 765 -11.80 25.68 15.66
CA THR A 765 -11.67 24.36 15.01
C THR A 765 -10.77 23.34 15.71
N GLY A 766 -10.01 23.73 16.74
CA GLY A 766 -9.21 22.83 17.56
C GLY A 766 -7.82 23.36 17.86
N ASP A 767 -6.97 22.47 18.35
CA ASP A 767 -5.53 22.64 18.59
C ASP A 767 -5.17 23.79 19.54
N LEU A 768 -5.40 23.48 20.82
CA LEU A 768 -5.20 24.37 21.97
C LEU A 768 -3.87 24.12 22.70
N GLU A 769 -3.37 22.88 22.70
CA GLU A 769 -2.04 22.52 23.22
C GLU A 769 -0.92 22.91 22.25
N SER A 770 0.26 23.21 22.78
CA SER A 770 1.48 23.42 22.01
C SER A 770 2.06 22.12 21.42
N HIS A 771 3.04 22.27 20.52
CA HIS A 771 3.76 21.18 19.87
C HIS A 771 4.77 20.44 20.79
N ASP A 772 4.73 20.69 22.10
CA ASP A 772 5.53 19.97 23.11
C ASP A 772 4.92 18.61 23.46
N VAL A 773 4.72 17.76 22.44
CA VAL A 773 3.99 16.48 22.52
C VAL A 773 4.60 15.45 23.49
N TRP A 774 5.85 15.66 23.92
CA TRP A 774 6.53 14.88 24.96
C TRP A 774 6.23 15.37 26.41
N ASP A 775 5.71 16.59 26.57
CA ASP A 775 5.71 17.38 27.82
C ASP A 775 4.29 17.81 28.29
N TYR A 776 3.23 17.29 27.67
CA TYR A 776 1.84 17.47 28.14
C TYR A 776 1.18 16.17 28.64
N SER A 777 0.05 16.30 29.34
CA SER A 777 -0.60 15.17 30.02
C SER A 777 -2.12 15.37 30.08
N ARG A 778 -2.89 14.29 30.25
CA ARG A 778 -4.37 14.33 30.32
C ARG A 778 -4.86 15.44 31.28
N ALA A 779 -4.25 15.57 32.46
CA ALA A 779 -4.61 16.60 33.43
C ALA A 779 -4.28 18.04 32.97
N ARG A 780 -3.13 18.26 32.30
CA ARG A 780 -2.77 19.55 31.69
C ARG A 780 -3.74 19.90 30.57
N THR A 781 -3.97 18.98 29.64
CA THR A 781 -4.85 19.16 28.47
C THR A 781 -6.28 19.47 28.90
N MET A 782 -6.84 18.72 29.87
CA MET A 782 -8.15 19.03 30.46
C MET A 782 -8.20 20.46 31.05
N THR A 783 -7.16 20.83 31.78
CA THR A 783 -7.06 22.16 32.42
C THR A 783 -6.95 23.28 31.39
N ASN A 784 -6.23 23.05 30.29
CA ASN A 784 -6.05 24.02 29.21
C ASN A 784 -7.32 24.22 28.39
N ILE A 785 -7.99 23.14 27.95
CA ILE A 785 -9.29 23.21 27.26
C ILE A 785 -10.30 24.03 28.08
N LEU A 786 -10.40 23.74 29.39
CA LEU A 786 -11.32 24.44 30.29
C LEU A 786 -10.91 25.90 30.53
N ASN A 787 -9.62 26.20 30.70
CA ASN A 787 -9.13 27.57 30.93
C ASN A 787 -9.24 28.47 29.69
N ILE A 788 -8.88 27.95 28.51
CA ILE A 788 -8.97 28.66 27.23
C ILE A 788 -10.45 28.93 26.92
N THR A 789 -11.32 27.91 27.07
CA THR A 789 -12.77 28.10 26.94
C THR A 789 -13.32 29.10 27.96
N SER A 790 -12.84 29.10 29.21
CA SER A 790 -13.24 30.09 30.22
C SER A 790 -12.83 31.53 29.85
N ILE A 791 -11.67 31.72 29.21
CA ILE A 791 -11.21 33.03 28.71
C ILE A 791 -12.03 33.49 27.51
N LEU A 792 -12.26 32.61 26.54
CA LEU A 792 -13.15 32.87 25.41
C LEU A 792 -14.54 33.28 25.93
N ASN A 793 -15.08 32.56 26.90
CA ASN A 793 -16.35 32.90 27.56
C ASN A 793 -16.32 34.24 28.32
N GLY A 794 -15.15 34.64 28.84
CA GLY A 794 -14.96 35.91 29.57
C GLY A 794 -14.88 37.13 28.65
N TYR A 795 -14.18 37.02 27.51
CA TYR A 795 -14.12 38.08 26.49
C TYR A 795 -15.38 38.15 25.63
N PHE A 796 -16.05 37.01 25.42
CA PHE A 796 -17.27 36.89 24.63
C PHE A 796 -18.44 36.32 25.47
N PRO A 797 -18.91 37.05 26.50
CA PRO A 797 -19.91 36.54 27.44
C PRO A 797 -21.33 36.40 26.83
N ASN A 798 -21.59 37.07 25.71
CA ASN A 798 -22.91 37.10 25.05
C ASN A 798 -22.88 36.58 23.60
N THR A 799 -21.75 36.06 23.13
CA THR A 799 -21.60 35.51 21.77
C THR A 799 -21.39 34.00 21.88
N PRO A 800 -22.22 33.16 21.22
CA PRO A 800 -22.05 31.71 21.20
C PRO A 800 -20.73 31.28 20.56
N ILE A 801 -20.13 30.20 21.07
CA ILE A 801 -18.88 29.63 20.58
C ILE A 801 -19.09 28.15 20.25
N TYR A 802 -18.85 27.78 19.00
CA TYR A 802 -19.01 26.44 18.48
C TYR A 802 -17.63 25.87 18.18
N GLN A 803 -17.26 24.80 18.90
CA GLN A 803 -15.91 24.24 18.85
C GLN A 803 -15.90 22.89 18.13
N ALA A 804 -14.80 22.57 17.45
CA ALA A 804 -14.50 21.24 16.90
C ALA A 804 -13.25 20.64 17.58
N THR A 805 -12.90 19.41 17.20
CA THR A 805 -11.83 18.62 17.81
C THR A 805 -10.56 18.69 16.97
N GLY A 806 -9.45 19.18 17.53
CA GLY A 806 -8.13 19.13 16.93
C GLY A 806 -7.34 17.86 17.28
N ASN A 807 -6.21 17.65 16.62
CA ASN A 807 -5.35 16.49 16.83
C ASN A 807 -4.45 16.60 18.07
N HIS A 808 -4.06 17.82 18.47
CA HIS A 808 -3.27 18.08 19.68
C HIS A 808 -4.05 17.96 21.00
N GLU A 809 -5.39 17.84 20.95
CA GLU A 809 -6.20 17.53 22.12
C GLU A 809 -6.05 16.07 22.62
N GLY A 810 -5.55 15.18 21.76
CA GLY A 810 -5.23 13.79 22.14
C GLY A 810 -4.07 13.71 23.12
N VAL A 811 -4.12 12.77 24.06
CA VAL A 811 -2.97 12.41 24.92
C VAL A 811 -2.79 10.89 24.97
N PRO A 812 -1.79 10.33 24.24
CA PRO A 812 -0.86 11.02 23.34
C PRO A 812 -1.54 11.63 22.10
N MET A 813 -0.81 12.45 21.33
CA MET A 813 -1.33 13.17 20.14
C MET A 813 -2.12 12.23 19.20
N ASP A 814 -3.17 12.75 18.55
CA ASP A 814 -4.10 12.03 17.66
C ASP A 814 -4.85 10.82 18.24
N SER A 815 -4.54 10.38 19.46
CA SER A 815 -4.97 9.08 19.96
C SER A 815 -6.43 9.09 20.41
N MET A 816 -7.34 8.88 19.44
CA MET A 816 -8.80 8.89 19.62
C MET A 816 -9.42 7.63 19.01
N GLY A 817 -9.51 6.56 19.80
CA GLY A 817 -10.03 5.27 19.37
C GLY A 817 -11.56 5.15 19.45
N ALA A 818 -12.13 4.35 18.56
CA ALA A 818 -13.57 4.08 18.47
C ALA A 818 -14.05 3.06 19.52
N HIS A 819 -15.35 3.03 19.83
CA HIS A 819 -15.94 2.13 20.84
C HIS A 819 -15.82 0.64 20.52
N THR A 820 -15.53 0.30 19.27
CA THR A 820 -15.30 -1.07 18.80
C THR A 820 -13.95 -1.63 19.25
N MET A 821 -13.02 -0.80 19.74
CA MET A 821 -11.69 -1.27 20.13
C MET A 821 -11.67 -1.99 21.49
N PRO A 822 -10.76 -2.97 21.68
CA PRO A 822 -10.47 -3.56 23.00
C PRO A 822 -10.05 -2.50 24.03
N GLU A 823 -10.17 -2.81 25.32
CA GLU A 823 -9.76 -1.90 26.41
C GLU A 823 -10.31 -0.45 26.36
N TYR A 824 -11.40 -0.16 25.62
CA TYR A 824 -11.95 1.20 25.46
C TYR A 824 -12.18 1.93 26.79
N SER A 825 -12.55 1.22 27.86
CA SER A 825 -12.75 1.81 29.20
C SER A 825 -11.47 2.31 29.89
N LYS A 826 -10.29 1.81 29.49
CA LYS A 826 -8.94 2.24 29.95
C LYS A 826 -8.38 3.33 29.03
N ARG A 827 -8.45 3.09 27.71
CA ARG A 827 -7.68 3.81 26.67
C ARG A 827 -8.50 4.84 25.90
N GLY A 828 -9.81 4.62 25.80
CA GLY A 828 -10.71 5.42 24.98
C GLY A 828 -10.73 6.91 25.38
N PRO A 829 -10.96 7.82 24.42
CA PRO A 829 -10.95 9.27 24.62
C PRO A 829 -12.14 9.79 25.46
N GLN A 830 -12.84 8.92 26.19
CA GLN A 830 -14.03 9.29 26.97
C GLN A 830 -13.74 10.36 28.03
N TRP A 831 -12.52 10.45 28.57
CA TRP A 831 -12.09 11.52 29.47
C TRP A 831 -12.06 12.89 28.75
N LEU A 832 -11.56 12.92 27.52
CA LEU A 832 -11.48 14.09 26.66
C LEU A 832 -12.87 14.50 26.19
N TYR A 833 -13.68 13.54 25.73
CA TYR A 833 -15.05 13.77 25.26
C TYR A 833 -15.97 14.29 26.38
N ASN A 834 -15.76 13.86 27.64
CA ASN A 834 -16.44 14.47 28.79
C ASN A 834 -15.93 15.89 29.10
N THR A 835 -14.66 16.18 28.84
CA THR A 835 -14.08 17.52 29.00
C THR A 835 -14.63 18.49 27.96
N PHE A 836 -14.70 18.09 26.69
CA PHE A 836 -15.41 18.81 25.63
C PHE A 836 -16.87 19.05 25.98
N ALA A 837 -17.59 18.01 26.42
CA ALA A 837 -18.98 18.14 26.86
C ALA A 837 -19.16 19.14 28.00
N GLN A 838 -18.18 19.27 28.91
CA GLN A 838 -18.17 20.29 29.97
C GLN A 838 -17.83 21.69 29.43
N ALA A 839 -16.79 21.81 28.61
CA ALA A 839 -16.30 23.08 28.06
C ALA A 839 -17.35 23.74 27.16
N TRP A 840 -17.91 22.98 26.22
CA TRP A 840 -18.81 23.48 25.17
C TRP A 840 -20.28 23.65 25.66
N LYS A 841 -20.57 23.23 26.90
CA LYS A 841 -21.93 23.20 27.46
C LYS A 841 -22.64 24.56 27.52
N ARG A 842 -21.90 25.67 27.54
CA ARG A 842 -22.47 27.02 27.65
C ARG A 842 -23.37 27.35 26.45
N ASP A 843 -22.92 26.98 25.26
CA ASP A 843 -23.45 27.50 23.99
C ASP A 843 -24.17 26.44 23.15
N LEU A 844 -24.08 25.17 23.55
CA LEU A 844 -24.68 24.04 22.84
C LEU A 844 -25.93 23.51 23.56
N PRO A 845 -27.03 23.19 22.83
CA PRO A 845 -28.22 22.57 23.39
C PRO A 845 -27.95 21.23 24.11
N GLN A 846 -28.78 20.86 25.07
CA GLN A 846 -28.57 19.68 25.92
C GLN A 846 -28.50 18.37 25.12
N GLU A 847 -29.26 18.27 24.03
CA GLU A 847 -29.30 17.13 23.10
C GLU A 847 -27.95 16.84 22.43
N THR A 848 -27.12 17.86 22.19
CA THR A 848 -25.77 17.69 21.59
C THR A 848 -24.84 16.86 22.45
N GLN A 849 -25.06 16.86 23.77
CA GLN A 849 -24.16 16.28 24.77
C GLN A 849 -24.00 14.75 24.61
N ALA A 850 -24.98 14.07 24.03
CA ALA A 850 -24.87 12.64 23.72
C ALA A 850 -23.88 12.38 22.57
N GLY A 851 -23.96 13.16 21.48
CA GLY A 851 -23.03 13.07 20.35
C GLY A 851 -21.60 13.44 20.74
N ILE A 852 -21.43 14.54 21.50
CA ILE A 852 -20.11 14.99 21.99
C ILE A 852 -19.44 13.90 22.82
N LYS A 853 -20.18 13.31 23.77
CA LYS A 853 -19.64 12.27 24.66
C LYS A 853 -19.33 10.95 23.97
N TYR A 854 -19.97 10.68 22.83
CA TYR A 854 -19.77 9.48 22.04
C TYR A 854 -18.61 9.66 21.04
N ARG A 855 -18.70 10.61 20.11
CA ARG A 855 -17.81 10.73 18.94
C ARG A 855 -17.11 12.09 18.79
N ALA A 856 -17.13 12.92 19.84
CA ALA A 856 -16.72 14.34 19.81
C ALA A 856 -17.29 15.17 18.63
N SER A 857 -18.46 14.76 18.12
CA SER A 857 -19.15 15.38 17.00
C SER A 857 -20.60 15.68 17.40
N TYR A 858 -21.19 16.75 16.85
CA TYR A 858 -22.55 17.16 17.19
C TYR A 858 -23.22 17.92 16.05
N SER A 859 -24.55 17.92 16.06
CA SER A 859 -25.40 18.68 15.16
C SER A 859 -26.44 19.47 15.96
N PHE A 860 -26.74 20.71 15.54
CA PHE A 860 -27.88 21.48 16.05
C PHE A 860 -28.24 22.62 15.08
N LYS A 861 -29.28 23.40 15.38
CA LYS A 861 -29.75 24.51 14.53
C LYS A 861 -29.54 25.86 15.22
N PRO A 862 -28.46 26.61 14.92
CA PRO A 862 -28.25 27.95 15.50
C PRO A 862 -29.26 28.98 14.99
N PHE A 863 -29.75 28.82 13.75
CA PHE A 863 -30.74 29.72 13.13
C PHE A 863 -31.81 28.93 12.37
N SER A 864 -32.92 29.58 12.04
CA SER A 864 -33.98 28.95 11.26
C SER A 864 -33.50 28.69 9.82
N GLY A 865 -33.50 27.43 9.39
CA GLY A 865 -33.02 27.05 8.05
C GLY A 865 -31.50 26.82 7.95
N LEU A 866 -30.77 26.84 9.07
CA LEU A 866 -29.36 26.46 9.14
C LEU A 866 -29.14 25.39 10.22
N LYS A 867 -28.50 24.28 9.84
CA LYS A 867 -27.88 23.31 10.75
C LYS A 867 -26.37 23.54 10.77
N LEU A 868 -25.77 23.51 11.96
CA LEU A 868 -24.33 23.42 12.13
C LEU A 868 -23.98 21.99 12.56
N ILE A 869 -22.96 21.43 11.92
CA ILE A 869 -22.37 20.12 12.22
C ILE A 869 -20.90 20.35 12.59
N SER A 870 -20.51 19.92 13.79
CA SER A 870 -19.11 19.76 14.15
C SER A 870 -18.72 18.29 13.96
N LEU A 871 -17.68 18.03 13.17
CA LEU A 871 -17.21 16.69 12.81
C LEU A 871 -15.81 16.44 13.39
N ASN A 872 -15.57 15.25 13.93
CA ASN A 872 -14.25 14.82 14.36
C ASN A 872 -13.48 14.16 13.20
N THR A 873 -12.57 14.90 12.56
CA THR A 873 -11.66 14.38 11.52
C THR A 873 -10.42 13.68 12.07
N VAL A 874 -10.18 13.65 13.39
CA VAL A 874 -9.06 12.85 13.96
C VAL A 874 -9.27 11.35 13.71
N TYR A 875 -10.51 10.91 13.46
CA TYR A 875 -10.78 9.56 12.95
C TYR A 875 -10.24 9.31 11.53
N CYS A 876 -9.95 10.33 10.73
CA CYS A 876 -9.20 10.17 9.48
C CYS A 876 -7.70 10.41 9.62
N SER A 877 -7.16 10.71 10.81
CA SER A 877 -5.73 10.94 10.96
C SER A 877 -4.91 9.69 10.68
N THR A 878 -3.85 9.82 9.87
CA THR A 878 -2.82 8.77 9.68
C THR A 878 -1.93 8.60 10.92
N PHE A 879 -1.94 9.56 11.84
CA PHE A 879 -1.21 9.52 13.12
C PHE A 879 -2.05 8.97 14.29
N ASN A 880 -3.36 8.79 14.11
CA ASN A 880 -4.22 8.15 15.11
C ASN A 880 -3.92 6.64 15.15
N VAL A 881 -3.10 6.22 16.12
CA VAL A 881 -2.62 4.84 16.26
C VAL A 881 -3.74 3.79 16.30
N TYR A 882 -4.95 4.15 16.72
CA TYR A 882 -6.07 3.22 16.76
C TYR A 882 -6.67 2.90 15.38
N ASN A 883 -6.38 3.68 14.33
CA ASN A 883 -6.82 3.37 12.97
C ASN A 883 -6.16 2.09 12.41
N TYR A 884 -4.96 1.75 12.91
CA TYR A 884 -4.33 0.44 12.66
C TYR A 884 -5.13 -0.74 13.22
N LEU A 885 -6.03 -0.52 14.20
CA LEU A 885 -7.00 -1.53 14.64
C LEU A 885 -8.19 -1.60 13.68
N ASN A 886 -8.87 -0.49 13.37
CA ASN A 886 -9.88 -0.46 12.31
C ASN A 886 -10.12 0.97 11.80
N GLN A 887 -9.90 1.19 10.50
CA GLN A 887 -10.09 2.47 9.82
C GLN A 887 -11.43 2.62 9.06
N THR A 888 -12.26 1.58 9.04
CA THR A 888 -13.55 1.59 8.35
C THR A 888 -14.58 2.35 9.18
N ASP A 889 -14.93 3.56 8.71
CA ASP A 889 -15.84 4.53 9.33
C ASP A 889 -15.88 4.51 10.88
N PRO A 890 -14.81 4.95 11.58
CA PRO A 890 -14.73 4.87 13.04
C PRO A 890 -15.94 5.49 13.76
N ASP A 891 -16.54 4.72 14.67
CA ASP A 891 -17.81 4.99 15.36
C ASP A 891 -19.04 5.23 14.44
N GLY A 892 -18.95 5.00 13.12
CA GLY A 892 -20.00 5.32 12.15
C GLY A 892 -20.13 6.84 11.90
N THR A 893 -19.01 7.54 11.82
CA THR A 893 -18.95 9.01 11.77
C THR A 893 -19.39 9.58 10.41
N LEU A 894 -18.97 8.98 9.29
CA LEU A 894 -19.45 9.33 7.95
C LEU A 894 -20.86 8.81 7.69
N ALA A 895 -21.24 7.66 8.24
CA ALA A 895 -22.64 7.21 8.24
C ALA A 895 -23.57 8.22 8.93
N TRP A 896 -23.22 8.66 10.15
CA TRP A 896 -23.97 9.69 10.86
C TRP A 896 -24.03 11.03 10.10
N LEU A 897 -22.91 11.48 9.52
CA LEU A 897 -22.88 12.68 8.68
C LEU A 897 -23.84 12.56 7.48
N SER A 898 -23.85 11.40 6.81
CA SER A 898 -24.73 11.09 5.68
C SER A 898 -26.21 11.19 6.07
N GLU A 899 -26.59 10.65 7.23
CA GLU A 899 -27.95 10.78 7.78
C GLU A 899 -28.33 12.24 8.08
N GLU A 900 -27.43 13.01 8.70
CA GLU A 900 -27.64 14.42 9.04
C GLU A 900 -27.80 15.32 7.81
N LEU A 901 -27.00 15.08 6.77
CA LEU A 901 -27.08 15.78 5.48
C LEU A 901 -28.38 15.43 4.74
N LEU A 902 -28.74 14.14 4.68
CA LEU A 902 -29.99 13.67 4.07
C LEU A 902 -31.24 14.18 4.80
N ALA A 903 -31.20 14.26 6.13
CA ALA A 903 -32.27 14.85 6.93
C ALA A 903 -32.44 16.35 6.65
N SER A 904 -31.34 17.07 6.43
CA SER A 904 -31.33 18.51 6.11
C SER A 904 -31.88 18.77 4.69
N GLU A 905 -31.43 17.97 3.71
CA GLU A 905 -31.89 18.03 2.32
C GLU A 905 -33.40 17.83 2.20
N LYS A 906 -33.97 16.85 2.94
CA LYS A 906 -35.42 16.55 2.94
C LYS A 906 -36.31 17.71 3.37
N ILE A 907 -35.79 18.65 4.17
CA ILE A 907 -36.54 19.82 4.66
C ILE A 907 -36.03 21.15 4.07
N GLY A 908 -35.06 21.09 3.15
CA GLY A 908 -34.55 22.25 2.41
C GLY A 908 -33.71 23.22 3.24
N GLU A 909 -33.14 22.79 4.38
CA GLU A 909 -32.25 23.63 5.18
C GLU A 909 -30.78 23.54 4.71
N LYS A 910 -29.99 24.55 5.08
CA LYS A 910 -28.55 24.61 4.77
C LYS A 910 -27.71 24.03 5.89
N VAL A 911 -26.49 23.61 5.55
CA VAL A 911 -25.55 22.99 6.48
C VAL A 911 -24.20 23.72 6.46
N HIS A 912 -23.72 24.11 7.64
CA HIS A 912 -22.32 24.46 7.88
C HIS A 912 -21.64 23.26 8.54
N ILE A 913 -20.50 22.83 8.00
CA ILE A 913 -19.63 21.84 8.66
C ILE A 913 -18.39 22.56 9.17
N ILE A 914 -18.06 22.36 10.45
CA ILE A 914 -16.80 22.77 11.06
C ILE A 914 -16.02 21.53 11.47
N THR A 915 -14.72 21.51 11.18
CA THR A 915 -13.82 20.39 11.50
C THR A 915 -12.37 20.87 11.49
N HIS A 916 -11.40 19.99 11.78
CA HIS A 916 -10.00 20.41 11.92
C HIS A 916 -9.17 20.10 10.67
N ILE A 917 -8.83 18.82 10.49
CA ILE A 917 -7.95 18.30 9.44
C ILE A 917 -8.66 18.37 8.08
N PRO A 918 -8.07 19.05 7.07
CA PRO A 918 -8.60 19.02 5.70
C PRO A 918 -8.52 17.62 5.05
N PRO A 919 -9.57 17.17 4.35
CA PRO A 919 -9.54 15.89 3.64
C PRO A 919 -8.56 15.86 2.45
N GLY A 920 -8.14 17.00 1.91
CA GLY A 920 -7.20 17.06 0.80
C GLY A 920 -5.75 16.70 1.16
N VAL A 921 -5.34 16.92 2.41
CA VAL A 921 -3.98 16.61 2.85
C VAL A 921 -3.77 15.11 3.12
N THR A 922 -2.56 14.60 2.88
CA THR A 922 -2.17 13.20 3.18
C THR A 922 -2.04 12.89 4.68
N TYR A 923 -2.49 13.79 5.54
CA TYR A 923 -2.75 13.53 6.95
C TYR A 923 -4.09 12.77 7.13
N CYS A 924 -4.99 12.88 6.16
CA CYS A 924 -6.28 12.20 6.15
C CYS A 924 -6.21 10.88 5.36
N LEU A 925 -6.73 9.78 5.92
CA LEU A 925 -6.77 8.44 5.32
C LEU A 925 -7.45 8.43 3.95
N ARG A 926 -6.90 7.66 3.00
CA ARG A 926 -7.37 7.64 1.60
C ARG A 926 -8.83 7.24 1.46
N GLY A 927 -9.24 6.09 2.03
CA GLY A 927 -10.62 5.63 1.99
C GLY A 927 -11.61 6.61 2.65
N TRP A 928 -11.22 7.22 3.77
CA TRP A 928 -12.05 8.18 4.49
C TRP A 928 -12.22 9.48 3.68
N SER A 929 -11.11 10.08 3.21
CA SER A 929 -11.12 11.28 2.39
C SER A 929 -11.94 11.08 1.11
N TYR A 930 -11.77 9.94 0.45
CA TYR A 930 -12.52 9.60 -0.76
C TYR A 930 -14.03 9.50 -0.53
N ASN A 931 -14.46 8.86 0.58
CA ASN A 931 -15.87 8.74 0.93
C ASN A 931 -16.46 10.08 1.40
N PHE A 932 -15.71 10.91 2.12
CA PHE A 932 -16.10 12.29 2.45
C PHE A 932 -16.24 13.16 1.20
N TYR A 933 -15.32 13.08 0.25
CA TYR A 933 -15.38 13.79 -1.04
C TYR A 933 -16.64 13.44 -1.84
N LYS A 934 -17.02 12.16 -1.86
CA LYS A 934 -18.28 11.70 -2.47
C LYS A 934 -19.51 12.25 -1.74
N LEU A 935 -19.50 12.29 -0.41
CA LEU A 935 -20.59 12.88 0.38
C LEU A 935 -20.76 14.38 0.12
N VAL A 936 -19.68 15.14 0.13
CA VAL A 936 -19.71 16.59 -0.17
C VAL A 936 -20.31 16.84 -1.57
N ASN A 937 -19.84 16.10 -2.58
CA ASN A 937 -20.37 16.19 -3.94
C ASN A 937 -21.82 15.68 -4.08
N ARG A 938 -22.27 14.72 -3.27
CA ARG A 938 -23.68 14.29 -3.21
C ARG A 938 -24.59 15.38 -2.65
N PHE A 939 -24.11 16.13 -1.65
CA PHE A 939 -24.90 17.12 -0.91
C PHE A 939 -24.52 18.58 -1.26
N GLU A 940 -23.96 18.82 -2.46
CA GLU A 940 -23.44 20.13 -2.90
C GLU A 940 -24.46 21.28 -2.84
N SER A 941 -25.77 21.00 -2.93
CA SER A 941 -26.85 22.00 -2.82
C SER A 941 -27.32 22.25 -1.38
N THR A 942 -26.91 21.41 -0.43
CA THR A 942 -27.33 21.41 0.98
C THR A 942 -26.23 22.01 1.87
N ILE A 943 -24.96 21.68 1.59
CA ILE A 943 -23.79 22.26 2.24
C ILE A 943 -23.59 23.70 1.73
N ALA A 944 -23.46 24.65 2.66
CA ALA A 944 -23.22 26.07 2.35
C ALA A 944 -21.83 26.56 2.80
N PHE A 945 -21.17 25.82 3.70
CA PHE A 945 -19.86 26.16 4.25
C PHE A 945 -19.14 24.92 4.80
N LEU A 946 -17.82 24.85 4.57
CA LEU A 946 -16.87 23.89 5.12
C LEU A 946 -15.71 24.68 5.74
N GLY A 947 -15.59 24.73 7.07
CA GLY A 947 -14.57 25.51 7.78
C GLY A 947 -13.56 24.62 8.52
N MET A 948 -12.26 24.86 8.28
CA MET A 948 -11.14 23.97 8.63
C MET A 948 -9.90 24.72 9.13
N GLY A 949 -8.93 23.99 9.68
CA GLY A 949 -7.67 24.50 10.27
C GLY A 949 -6.48 23.60 9.96
N HIS A 950 -5.72 23.19 10.99
CA HIS A 950 -4.66 22.17 11.01
C HIS A 950 -3.40 22.47 10.21
N THR A 951 -3.51 23.02 9.00
CA THR A 951 -2.33 23.35 8.17
C THR A 951 -1.63 24.63 8.60
N HIS A 952 -2.26 25.45 9.46
CA HIS A 952 -1.82 26.77 9.95
C HIS A 952 -1.72 27.87 8.89
N GLN A 953 -1.80 27.58 7.59
CA GLN A 953 -1.68 28.57 6.52
C GLN A 953 -3.04 29.06 6.01
N ASP A 954 -3.03 30.22 5.34
CA ASP A 954 -4.24 30.82 4.78
C ASP A 954 -4.48 30.29 3.35
N HIS A 955 -5.40 29.33 3.18
CA HIS A 955 -5.71 28.75 1.87
C HIS A 955 -7.08 28.07 1.79
N PHE A 956 -7.27 27.26 0.74
CA PHE A 956 -8.54 26.63 0.40
C PHE A 956 -8.31 25.40 -0.49
N GLU A 957 -9.24 24.44 -0.48
CA GLU A 957 -9.24 23.30 -1.41
C GLU A 957 -10.57 23.30 -2.19
N VAL A 958 -10.52 23.12 -3.51
CA VAL A 958 -11.72 23.10 -4.36
C VAL A 958 -12.19 21.66 -4.61
N TYR A 959 -13.50 21.42 -4.48
CA TYR A 959 -14.15 20.18 -4.90
C TYR A 959 -14.65 20.30 -6.34
N TYR A 960 -14.57 19.19 -7.07
CA TYR A 960 -15.05 19.05 -8.44
C TYR A 960 -15.95 17.81 -8.60
N ASP A 961 -16.91 17.84 -9.52
CA ASP A 961 -17.79 16.68 -9.78
C ASP A 961 -17.16 15.58 -10.64
N ASP A 962 -16.23 15.95 -11.52
CA ASP A 962 -15.19 15.07 -12.08
C ASP A 962 -13.83 15.51 -11.53
N VAL A 963 -12.92 14.58 -11.24
CA VAL A 963 -11.56 14.90 -10.77
C VAL A 963 -10.58 15.19 -11.90
N LYS A 964 -10.92 14.80 -13.14
CA LYS A 964 -10.15 15.19 -14.32
C LYS A 964 -10.26 16.71 -14.51
N GLY A 965 -9.15 17.37 -14.85
CA GLY A 965 -8.93 18.82 -14.69
C GLY A 965 -9.84 19.82 -15.42
N ASP A 966 -10.92 19.38 -16.06
CA ASP A 966 -11.98 20.19 -16.66
C ASP A 966 -13.34 20.07 -15.92
N GLY A 967 -13.42 19.29 -14.83
CA GLY A 967 -14.60 19.14 -13.98
C GLY A 967 -15.18 20.47 -13.45
N ARG A 968 -16.47 20.47 -13.11
CA ARG A 968 -17.15 21.66 -12.59
C ARG A 968 -16.88 21.79 -11.08
N PRO A 969 -16.43 22.98 -10.61
CA PRO A 969 -16.23 23.19 -9.18
C PRO A 969 -17.57 23.22 -8.43
N THR A 970 -17.67 22.50 -7.32
CA THR A 970 -18.92 22.23 -6.58
C THR A 970 -18.96 22.83 -5.18
N GLN A 971 -17.84 22.79 -4.45
CA GLN A 971 -17.68 23.24 -3.06
C GLN A 971 -16.23 23.71 -2.81
N VAL A 972 -15.98 24.35 -1.67
CA VAL A 972 -14.65 24.82 -1.24
C VAL A 972 -14.46 24.58 0.26
N ASN A 973 -13.33 23.98 0.65
CA ASN A 973 -12.83 23.97 2.02
C ASN A 973 -12.20 25.32 2.33
N TRP A 974 -12.65 25.98 3.40
CA TRP A 974 -12.06 27.22 3.89
C TRP A 974 -11.08 26.91 5.01
N ILE A 975 -9.79 27.02 4.73
CA ILE A 975 -8.73 26.67 5.67
C ILE A 975 -8.19 27.98 6.26
N ALA A 976 -8.47 28.18 7.56
CA ALA A 976 -8.13 29.42 8.24
C ALA A 976 -6.67 29.42 8.72
N PRO A 977 -6.01 30.59 8.74
CA PRO A 977 -4.66 30.71 9.28
C PRO A 977 -4.64 30.54 10.80
N SER A 978 -3.52 30.00 11.30
CA SER A 978 -3.27 29.82 12.73
C SER A 978 -3.18 31.13 13.52
N LEU A 979 -3.60 31.07 14.78
CA LEU A 979 -3.21 32.08 15.77
C LEU A 979 -1.78 31.85 16.27
N THR A 980 -1.28 30.61 16.26
CA THR A 980 0.13 30.33 16.55
C THR A 980 1.08 30.86 15.48
N THR A 981 2.33 31.11 15.89
CA THR A 981 3.47 31.40 15.00
C THR A 981 4.04 30.14 14.33
N TYR A 982 3.71 28.94 14.83
CA TYR A 982 4.24 27.69 14.29
C TYR A 982 3.72 27.40 12.87
N ALA A 983 4.51 26.93 11.91
CA ALA A 983 5.95 27.12 11.79
C ALA A 983 6.25 28.32 10.87
N ASN A 984 6.99 29.30 11.39
CA ASN A 984 7.51 30.46 10.66
C ASN A 984 6.43 31.44 10.12
N ASN A 985 5.26 31.48 10.76
CA ASN A 985 4.11 32.32 10.39
C ASN A 985 3.95 33.51 11.36
N ASN A 986 3.30 34.59 10.91
CA ASN A 986 2.76 35.60 11.83
C ASN A 986 1.38 35.15 12.37
N PRO A 987 1.02 35.48 13.63
CA PRO A 987 -0.30 35.20 14.19
C PRO A 987 -1.42 35.81 13.34
N GLY A 988 -2.42 35.00 13.01
CA GLY A 988 -3.60 35.43 12.27
C GLY A 988 -4.91 35.00 12.91
N TYR A 989 -6.01 35.58 12.43
CA TYR A 989 -7.36 35.05 12.61
C TYR A 989 -8.25 35.44 11.43
N ARG A 990 -9.36 34.72 11.27
CA ARG A 990 -10.28 34.88 10.15
C ARG A 990 -11.63 35.39 10.63
N VAL A 991 -12.25 36.30 9.87
CA VAL A 991 -13.65 36.71 10.03
C VAL A 991 -14.39 36.48 8.73
N TYR A 992 -15.54 35.82 8.81
CA TYR A 992 -16.46 35.65 7.68
C TYR A 992 -17.66 36.58 7.81
N GLU A 993 -18.14 37.06 6.67
CA GLU A 993 -19.47 37.65 6.52
C GLU A 993 -20.32 36.65 5.71
N PHE A 994 -21.37 36.10 6.30
CA PHE A 994 -22.31 35.16 5.65
C PHE A 994 -23.63 35.83 5.29
N ASP A 995 -24.36 35.24 4.33
CA ASP A 995 -25.77 35.55 4.10
C ASP A 995 -26.59 35.26 5.37
N GLY A 996 -27.43 36.21 5.78
CA GLY A 996 -27.89 36.29 7.16
C GLY A 996 -29.08 35.40 7.51
N ASN A 997 -29.54 35.50 8.75
CA ASN A 997 -30.73 34.79 9.23
C ASN A 997 -32.02 35.45 8.70
N TYR A 998 -32.54 34.95 7.58
CA TYR A 998 -33.87 35.26 7.04
C TYR A 998 -34.41 34.12 6.17
N GLN A 999 -35.72 34.12 5.91
CA GLN A 999 -36.37 33.06 5.12
C GLN A 999 -35.84 33.03 3.68
N GLY A 1000 -35.26 31.90 3.28
CA GLY A 1000 -34.68 31.71 1.95
C GLY A 1000 -33.22 32.16 1.79
N SER A 1001 -32.55 32.51 2.89
CA SER A 1001 -31.09 32.75 2.92
C SER A 1001 -30.30 31.57 2.35
N SER A 1002 -29.19 31.85 1.68
CA SER A 1002 -28.24 30.83 1.23
C SER A 1002 -27.33 30.34 2.34
N PHE A 1003 -27.15 31.14 3.39
CA PHE A 1003 -26.10 31.02 4.42
C PHE A 1003 -24.66 30.91 3.87
N THR A 1004 -24.41 31.20 2.59
CA THR A 1004 -23.07 31.11 1.98
C THR A 1004 -22.19 32.31 2.38
N VAL A 1005 -20.86 32.13 2.32
CA VAL A 1005 -19.88 33.22 2.52
C VAL A 1005 -20.08 34.33 1.48
N LEU A 1006 -20.09 35.59 1.93
CA LEU A 1006 -20.17 36.81 1.13
C LEU A 1006 -18.84 37.58 1.12
N GLU A 1007 -18.11 37.55 2.23
CA GLU A 1007 -16.74 38.07 2.34
C GLU A 1007 -15.93 37.26 3.36
N ALA A 1008 -14.62 37.19 3.17
CA ALA A 1008 -13.67 36.67 4.15
C ALA A 1008 -12.56 37.71 4.41
N GLU A 1009 -12.28 37.97 5.68
CA GLU A 1009 -11.32 38.97 6.16
C GLU A 1009 -10.25 38.27 6.99
N THR A 1010 -8.99 38.32 6.56
CA THR A 1010 -7.86 37.85 7.39
C THR A 1010 -7.26 39.04 8.12
N TYR A 1011 -7.06 38.86 9.43
CA TYR A 1011 -6.39 39.80 10.31
C TYR A 1011 -5.10 39.16 10.80
N TYR A 1012 -4.05 39.97 10.95
CA TYR A 1012 -2.76 39.51 11.46
C TYR A 1012 -2.06 40.59 12.28
N THR A 1013 -1.00 40.21 12.98
CA THR A 1013 -0.02 41.17 13.52
C THR A 1013 1.36 40.77 13.03
N ASP A 1014 2.18 41.74 12.60
CA ASP A 1014 3.61 41.46 12.43
C ASP A 1014 4.24 41.40 13.82
N ILE A 1015 4.54 40.18 14.27
CA ILE A 1015 4.96 39.95 15.65
C ILE A 1015 6.41 40.41 15.90
N LYS A 1016 7.18 40.69 14.82
CA LYS A 1016 8.53 41.25 14.91
C LYS A 1016 8.53 42.75 15.17
N GLU A 1017 7.43 43.46 14.89
CA GLU A 1017 7.27 44.88 15.20
C GLU A 1017 6.97 45.14 16.69
N ALA A 1018 6.55 44.11 17.43
CA ALA A 1018 6.16 44.20 18.84
C ALA A 1018 7.36 44.01 19.81
N THR A 1019 7.32 44.69 20.95
CA THR A 1019 8.30 44.57 22.04
C THR A 1019 7.58 44.46 23.39
N GLU A 1020 8.30 44.27 24.50
CA GLU A 1020 7.67 44.22 25.83
C GLU A 1020 6.89 45.52 26.14
N ASP A 1021 7.44 46.69 25.80
CA ASP A 1021 6.80 47.99 25.98
C ASP A 1021 5.79 48.37 24.87
N VAL A 1022 5.82 47.68 23.71
CA VAL A 1022 4.98 47.98 22.54
C VAL A 1022 4.19 46.74 22.14
N PRO A 1023 2.90 46.63 22.53
CA PRO A 1023 2.10 45.43 22.26
C PRO A 1023 1.81 45.24 20.75
N PRO A 1024 1.43 44.02 20.33
CA PRO A 1024 1.16 43.71 18.93
C PRO A 1024 0.01 44.56 18.36
N VAL A 1025 0.18 45.02 17.12
CA VAL A 1025 -0.80 45.83 16.41
C VAL A 1025 -1.50 44.95 15.38
N TRP A 1026 -2.57 44.32 15.82
CA TRP A 1026 -3.50 43.59 14.96
C TRP A 1026 -4.13 44.54 13.93
N LYS A 1027 -4.00 44.16 12.65
CA LYS A 1027 -4.47 44.91 11.49
C LYS A 1027 -5.18 43.97 10.53
N LEU A 1028 -6.18 44.50 9.81
CA LEU A 1028 -6.76 43.81 8.65
C LEU A 1028 -5.62 43.63 7.64
N GLU A 1029 -5.28 42.38 7.34
CA GLU A 1029 -4.31 42.06 6.29
C GLU A 1029 -4.97 42.32 4.94
N TYR A 1030 -6.09 41.62 4.69
CA TYR A 1030 -6.80 41.71 3.42
C TYR A 1030 -8.28 41.29 3.53
N LYS A 1031 -9.05 41.63 2.49
CA LYS A 1031 -10.40 41.11 2.23
C LYS A 1031 -10.36 40.27 0.97
N PHE A 1032 -10.85 39.04 1.01
CA PHE A 1032 -10.62 38.04 -0.03
C PHE A 1032 -11.08 38.50 -1.42
N THR A 1033 -12.28 39.08 -1.51
CA THR A 1033 -12.80 39.60 -2.79
C THR A 1033 -11.94 40.72 -3.37
N LYS A 1034 -11.55 41.70 -2.54
CA LYS A 1034 -10.76 42.87 -2.93
C LYS A 1034 -9.32 42.51 -3.26
N GLU A 1035 -8.74 41.60 -2.49
CA GLU A 1035 -7.32 41.25 -2.53
C GLU A 1035 -6.93 40.53 -3.81
N TYR A 1036 -7.77 39.58 -4.21
CA TYR A 1036 -7.59 38.76 -5.39
C TYR A 1036 -8.48 39.20 -6.56
N GLY A 1037 -9.28 40.27 -6.40
CA GLY A 1037 -10.16 40.80 -7.45
C GLY A 1037 -11.25 39.82 -7.88
N MET A 1038 -11.84 39.09 -6.93
CA MET A 1038 -12.90 38.12 -7.17
C MET A 1038 -14.28 38.80 -7.18
N THR A 1039 -15.18 38.34 -8.04
CA THR A 1039 -16.54 38.89 -8.18
C THR A 1039 -17.52 38.38 -7.13
N ASP A 1040 -17.29 37.17 -6.64
CA ASP A 1040 -17.96 36.53 -5.51
C ASP A 1040 -17.03 35.46 -4.92
N LEU A 1041 -17.49 34.75 -3.89
CA LEU A 1041 -16.76 33.67 -3.23
C LEU A 1041 -17.39 32.29 -3.53
N SER A 1042 -17.90 32.11 -4.75
CA SER A 1042 -18.38 30.82 -5.24
C SER A 1042 -17.23 29.87 -5.61
N PRO A 1043 -17.45 28.54 -5.63
CA PRO A 1043 -16.44 27.57 -6.09
C PRO A 1043 -15.88 27.87 -7.48
N GLN A 1044 -16.68 28.46 -8.37
CA GLN A 1044 -16.21 28.90 -9.68
C GLN A 1044 -15.20 30.05 -9.58
N SER A 1045 -15.46 31.07 -8.75
CA SER A 1045 -14.53 32.19 -8.55
C SER A 1045 -13.20 31.72 -7.96
N PHE A 1046 -13.21 30.70 -7.09
CA PHE A 1046 -11.99 30.07 -6.57
C PHE A 1046 -11.20 29.32 -7.65
N ASN A 1047 -11.88 28.49 -8.46
CA ASN A 1047 -11.27 27.82 -9.62
C ASN A 1047 -10.69 28.82 -10.64
N ASP A 1048 -11.38 29.94 -10.88
CA ASP A 1048 -10.92 31.01 -11.76
C ASP A 1048 -9.72 31.78 -11.16
N LEU A 1049 -9.63 31.89 -9.83
CA LEU A 1049 -8.44 32.41 -9.14
C LEU A 1049 -7.24 31.48 -9.30
N ILE A 1050 -7.40 30.17 -9.14
CA ILE A 1050 -6.32 29.18 -9.38
C ILE A 1050 -5.76 29.33 -10.80
N LYS A 1051 -6.63 29.39 -11.81
CA LYS A 1051 -6.24 29.59 -13.23
C LYS A 1051 -5.53 30.91 -13.49
N ARG A 1052 -5.78 31.94 -12.67
CA ARG A 1052 -5.05 33.21 -12.73
C ARG A 1052 -3.66 33.09 -12.10
N PHE A 1053 -3.50 32.39 -10.97
CA PHE A 1053 -2.18 32.14 -10.38
C PHE A 1053 -1.23 31.43 -11.35
N GLU A 1054 -1.72 30.52 -12.20
CA GLU A 1054 -0.92 29.86 -13.23
C GLU A 1054 -0.22 30.87 -14.17
N ASN A 1055 -0.87 32.00 -14.47
CA ASN A 1055 -0.46 32.95 -15.52
C ASN A 1055 -0.04 34.35 -15.00
N ASP A 1056 -0.34 34.68 -13.75
CA ASP A 1056 -0.06 35.98 -13.11
C ASP A 1056 0.85 35.76 -11.89
N ASN A 1057 2.16 35.93 -12.09
CA ASN A 1057 3.17 35.71 -11.05
C ASN A 1057 3.07 36.73 -9.91
N ASP A 1058 2.74 38.00 -10.19
CA ASP A 1058 2.62 39.03 -9.16
C ASP A 1058 1.41 38.73 -8.25
N LEU A 1059 0.30 38.23 -8.83
CA LEU A 1059 -0.86 37.75 -8.08
C LEU A 1059 -0.56 36.49 -7.26
N PHE A 1060 0.24 35.55 -7.79
CA PHE A 1060 0.66 34.36 -7.05
C PHE A 1060 1.60 34.71 -5.89
N GLU A 1061 2.62 35.55 -6.10
CA GLU A 1061 3.53 36.00 -5.01
C GLU A 1061 2.79 36.74 -3.89
N LYS A 1062 1.73 37.47 -4.25
CA LYS A 1062 0.81 38.10 -3.30
C LYS A 1062 0.07 37.04 -2.46
N PHE A 1063 -0.53 36.04 -3.10
CA PHE A 1063 -1.17 34.91 -2.42
C PHE A 1063 -0.18 34.14 -1.54
N HIS A 1064 1.01 33.83 -2.05
CA HIS A 1064 2.07 33.13 -1.33
C HIS A 1064 2.55 33.89 -0.08
N THR A 1065 2.62 35.23 -0.15
CA THR A 1065 2.91 36.06 1.04
C THR A 1065 1.80 35.97 2.09
N ASN A 1066 0.53 36.03 1.67
CA ASN A 1066 -0.64 35.94 2.55
C ASN A 1066 -0.80 34.52 3.15
N TYR A 1067 -0.49 33.47 2.38
CA TYR A 1067 -0.51 32.05 2.80
C TYR A 1067 0.27 31.83 4.10
N TYR A 1068 1.48 32.42 4.19
CA TYR A 1068 2.35 32.37 5.36
C TYR A 1068 2.27 33.60 6.30
N ARG A 1069 1.50 34.65 5.92
CA ARG A 1069 1.52 35.99 6.56
C ARG A 1069 2.94 36.56 6.74
N ASN A 1070 3.85 36.16 5.85
CA ASN A 1070 5.30 36.33 5.96
C ASN A 1070 5.93 36.07 4.60
N LYS A 1071 7.00 36.78 4.25
CA LYS A 1071 7.67 36.59 2.96
C LYS A 1071 8.59 35.37 3.00
N ARG A 1072 8.41 34.46 2.05
CA ARG A 1072 9.30 33.30 1.80
C ARG A 1072 9.68 33.26 0.32
N ASP A 1073 10.67 32.46 -0.03
CA ASP A 1073 11.04 32.19 -1.42
C ASP A 1073 10.27 30.96 -1.94
N CYS A 1074 9.64 31.09 -3.11
CA CYS A 1074 8.96 29.99 -3.80
C CYS A 1074 9.46 29.93 -5.24
N ASN A 1075 9.96 28.77 -5.66
CA ASN A 1075 10.37 28.53 -7.04
C ASN A 1075 9.17 27.98 -7.87
N GLU A 1076 9.36 27.78 -9.17
CA GLU A 1076 8.30 27.25 -10.05
C GLU A 1076 7.77 25.85 -9.65
N GLU A 1077 8.58 25.04 -8.96
CA GLU A 1077 8.16 23.74 -8.43
C GLU A 1077 7.21 23.92 -7.24
N CYS A 1078 7.61 24.76 -6.27
CA CYS A 1078 6.78 25.20 -5.16
C CYS A 1078 5.45 25.80 -5.65
N LYS A 1079 5.51 26.71 -6.64
CA LYS A 1079 4.32 27.35 -7.23
C LYS A 1079 3.35 26.31 -7.80
N LYS A 1080 3.85 25.37 -8.60
CA LYS A 1080 3.03 24.30 -9.19
C LYS A 1080 2.44 23.38 -8.12
N LYS A 1081 3.22 23.01 -7.10
CA LYS A 1081 2.71 22.20 -5.99
C LYS A 1081 1.58 22.91 -5.26
N MET A 1082 1.77 24.17 -4.85
CA MET A 1082 0.73 24.95 -4.17
C MET A 1082 -0.53 25.09 -5.03
N ILE A 1083 -0.40 25.41 -6.32
CA ILE A 1083 -1.53 25.47 -7.26
C ILE A 1083 -2.27 24.13 -7.37
N CYS A 1084 -1.55 23.01 -7.29
CA CYS A 1084 -2.13 21.67 -7.30
C CYS A 1084 -2.84 21.33 -5.99
N ASP A 1085 -2.24 21.67 -4.85
CA ASP A 1085 -2.84 21.47 -3.52
C ASP A 1085 -4.20 22.18 -3.43
N LEU A 1086 -4.31 23.41 -3.96
CA LEU A 1086 -5.58 24.17 -4.03
C LEU A 1086 -6.68 23.48 -4.86
N LYS A 1087 -6.33 22.62 -5.83
CA LYS A 1087 -7.28 21.81 -6.63
C LYS A 1087 -7.64 20.49 -5.94
N THR A 1088 -6.92 20.08 -4.90
CA THR A 1088 -6.94 18.72 -4.37
C THR A 1088 -7.68 18.64 -3.04
N ALA A 1089 -9.02 18.63 -3.05
CA ALA A 1089 -9.83 18.39 -1.85
C ALA A 1089 -9.99 16.88 -1.49
N ARG A 1090 -9.15 16.01 -2.08
CA ARG A 1090 -9.12 14.55 -1.88
C ARG A 1090 -7.67 14.05 -1.82
N SER A 1091 -7.26 13.55 -0.66
CA SER A 1091 -5.90 13.03 -0.40
C SER A 1091 -5.46 11.95 -1.41
N TYR A 1092 -4.16 11.83 -1.63
CA TYR A 1092 -3.47 10.83 -2.48
C TYR A 1092 -3.74 10.89 -4.00
N ASP A 1093 -4.73 11.66 -4.45
CA ASP A 1093 -5.13 11.71 -5.87
C ASP A 1093 -4.68 13.00 -6.61
N SER A 1094 -3.67 13.72 -6.10
CA SER A 1094 -3.20 14.99 -6.69
C SER A 1094 -2.73 14.91 -8.16
N LYS A 1095 -2.44 13.71 -8.67
CA LYS A 1095 -2.12 13.49 -10.10
C LYS A 1095 -3.34 13.58 -11.02
N GLU A 1096 -4.54 13.30 -10.52
CA GLU A 1096 -5.77 13.36 -11.31
C GLU A 1096 -6.19 14.83 -11.55
N PHE A 1097 -5.85 15.72 -10.61
CA PHE A 1097 -6.31 17.11 -10.57
C PHE A 1097 -5.42 18.15 -11.30
N CYS A 1098 -4.18 17.83 -11.69
CA CYS A 1098 -3.11 18.85 -11.83
C CYS A 1098 -2.24 18.81 -13.11
#